data_AF-A0A1H4D1Z0-F1
#
_entry.id   AF-A0A1H4D1Z0-F1
#
_cell.length_a   1.000
_cell.length_b   1.000
_cell.length_c   1.000
_cell.angle_alpha   90.00
_cell.angle_beta   90.00
_cell.angle_gamma   90.00
#
_symmetry.space_group_name_H-M   'P 1'
#
loop_
_entity.id
_entity.type
_entity.pdbx_description
1 polymer ?
#
loop_
_entity_poly.entity_id
_entity_poly.type
_entity_poly.pdbx_seq_one_letter_code
_entity_poly.pdbx_strand_id
1 'polypeptide(L)'
;MKRMYLMKGMAALAFGLVAVSCNKSDIFNPYAQQEKNQQESEKAFAENVMDGQTIDANQTWSTANAMEVSVTPSATGTLKIYTANPIGNVVAPLYTANVTAGAQTTFTVTKPADVQALYATVYKAEGQIVNLQAFDATGSKAEVNFNSTTGNRAARRAAPAKPTEPAYDKTNPIVAPTEPTGMPTAANAQEKITENKTAEWGYDGKTIFLAENVTLTITQQWGALKNSKIYMSSGSKIVNTTGTISTENTTIYNNGGTLEGGLSLNNKTTIWNLGTIDGKNGDITYVNDNSTIYNAGTIKNVNNFTVGQGGMLWNVGSINATGTLKGYNNGSKIYNGNIANKSITVGSLELGNSNEYFWNDGLVNVTGTIKFTNEGAKFANNGTLKGNKFDISAGSQFVNYTDAEVVITESTDITNANAIWINNGTYQSGSYMVKAGGNQVFNNCRLTVTGKFTMGNDDGSRFVLNGDAAVIADSFDWVGDNYFWMGSNSLLLVNGTLKSNNKNDDGKGFHQYGNDLAVISANAITTDNVDAQGRICLYGKICVDANKMFTLKRVDAISKNNYVAEGEVTFTTKQFTAPVPDSWKTPTTCRPAYIPENPDPDPVMYYYYAFEDLGTTNDFDFNDVVIRVSAPINGTSTVQLMCAGGTMSTKVTYGETILCKEVHAAFGVDNIKDMINTGAGPEKTFVTLGTINPPANTDMSRLPFGITCQGNEGQVIRVENSVENHGKAPLLIVVNGYPSGDNAGKWFWSREFINIVNPYEQFGAWGANVQSNANWYLNYKEKDKDGKLILYKW
;
A
#
# COMPACT_ATOMS: atom_id res chain seq x y z
N MET A 1 -18.92 104.10 -19.01
CA MET A 1 -18.88 105.31 -19.85
C MET A 1 -19.03 104.85 -21.30
N LYS A 2 -20.13 105.30 -21.96
CA LYS A 2 -20.55 105.14 -23.37
C LYS A 2 -20.65 103.70 -23.95
N ARG A 3 -21.88 103.14 -24.02
CA ARG A 3 -22.85 103.17 -25.16
C ARG A 3 -22.52 102.05 -26.18
N MET A 4 -23.40 101.22 -26.74
CA MET A 4 -24.87 101.26 -26.92
C MET A 4 -25.34 99.90 -27.53
N TYR A 5 -26.48 99.34 -27.07
CA TYR A 5 -27.66 98.82 -27.85
C TYR A 5 -27.48 97.64 -28.85
N LEU A 6 -28.43 96.75 -29.17
CA LEU A 6 -29.78 96.38 -28.70
C LEU A 6 -30.23 95.14 -29.55
N MET A 7 -30.94 94.21 -28.91
CA MET A 7 -32.02 93.30 -29.37
C MET A 7 -32.12 92.68 -30.80
N LYS A 8 -32.33 91.34 -30.77
CA LYS A 8 -33.37 90.49 -31.39
C LYS A 8 -33.53 90.44 -32.93
N GLY A 9 -33.50 89.22 -33.47
CA GLY A 9 -34.15 88.83 -34.73
C GLY A 9 -34.04 87.32 -34.99
N MET A 10 -35.18 86.64 -35.15
CA MET A 10 -35.33 85.20 -35.38
C MET A 10 -34.93 84.77 -36.81
N ALA A 11 -34.62 83.47 -36.91
CA ALA A 11 -35.02 82.52 -37.96
C ALA A 11 -34.03 82.13 -39.08
N ALA A 12 -34.06 80.81 -39.30
CA ALA A 12 -33.80 80.04 -40.52
C ALA A 12 -32.41 79.39 -40.70
N LEU A 13 -32.47 78.07 -40.60
CA LEU A 13 -31.56 77.02 -41.09
C LEU A 13 -30.64 77.42 -42.25
N ALA A 14 -29.37 77.01 -42.18
CA ALA A 14 -28.79 76.08 -43.14
C ALA A 14 -27.44 75.52 -42.62
N PHE A 15 -27.23 74.24 -42.92
CA PHE A 15 -26.14 73.37 -42.53
C PHE A 15 -24.72 73.92 -42.77
N GLY A 16 -23.80 73.55 -41.86
CA GLY A 16 -22.36 73.74 -42.01
C GLY A 16 -21.58 73.12 -40.84
N LEU A 17 -21.67 71.79 -40.71
CA LEU A 17 -20.84 70.99 -39.79
C LEU A 17 -19.36 71.18 -40.13
N VAL A 18 -18.64 71.91 -39.28
CA VAL A 18 -17.19 71.71 -39.06
C VAL A 18 -17.01 71.44 -37.58
N ALA A 19 -17.34 70.21 -37.17
CA ALA A 19 -16.90 69.70 -35.88
C ALA A 19 -15.46 69.19 -36.07
N VAL A 20 -14.51 69.99 -35.60
CA VAL A 20 -13.13 69.59 -35.35
C VAL A 20 -13.17 68.49 -34.29
N SER A 21 -13.05 67.23 -34.72
CA SER A 21 -12.72 66.11 -33.86
C SER A 21 -11.24 66.23 -33.47
N CYS A 22 -10.99 66.55 -32.20
CA CYS A 22 -9.67 66.47 -31.59
C CYS A 22 -9.24 65.00 -31.44
N ASN A 23 -8.75 64.37 -32.50
CA ASN A 23 -7.74 63.33 -32.33
C ASN A 23 -6.38 64.03 -32.37
N LYS A 24 -5.76 64.25 -31.20
CA LYS A 24 -4.33 64.51 -31.14
C LYS A 24 -3.62 63.19 -31.46
N SER A 25 -3.55 62.83 -32.74
CA SER A 25 -2.46 61.96 -33.19
C SER A 25 -1.21 62.80 -33.16
N ASP A 26 -0.38 62.60 -32.14
CA ASP A 26 0.98 63.11 -32.17
C ASP A 26 1.67 62.51 -33.40
N ILE A 27 1.94 63.35 -34.39
CA ILE A 27 2.53 62.99 -35.69
C ILE A 27 3.97 62.47 -35.55
N PHE A 28 4.53 62.50 -34.33
CA PHE A 28 5.83 61.92 -33.98
C PHE A 28 5.74 60.71 -33.05
N ASN A 29 4.55 60.15 -32.76
CA ASN A 29 4.44 58.92 -31.95
C ASN A 29 4.75 57.69 -32.82
N PRO A 30 5.90 57.01 -32.64
CA PRO A 30 6.23 55.80 -33.40
C PRO A 30 5.31 54.61 -33.07
N TYR A 31 4.44 54.73 -32.05
CA TYR A 31 3.52 53.70 -31.56
C TYR A 31 2.04 53.99 -31.88
N ALA A 32 1.72 55.05 -32.65
CA ALA A 32 0.32 55.42 -32.94
C ALA A 32 -0.48 54.30 -33.61
N GLN A 33 0.17 53.46 -34.43
CA GLN A 33 -0.48 52.31 -35.05
C GLN A 33 -0.71 51.15 -34.05
N GLN A 34 0.22 50.94 -33.10
CA GLN A 34 0.02 49.97 -32.01
C GLN A 34 -1.21 50.36 -31.17
N GLU A 35 -1.35 51.64 -30.82
CA GLU A 35 -2.52 52.14 -30.07
C GLU A 35 -3.83 51.88 -30.83
N LYS A 36 -3.84 52.08 -32.15
CA LYS A 36 -5.00 51.79 -32.99
C LYS A 36 -5.32 50.29 -33.04
N ASN A 37 -4.32 49.44 -33.30
CA ASN A 37 -4.51 47.99 -33.36
C ASN A 37 -4.96 47.44 -32.00
N GLN A 38 -4.44 47.99 -30.91
CA GLN A 38 -4.85 47.61 -29.56
C GLN A 38 -6.31 47.99 -29.27
N GLN A 39 -6.78 49.18 -29.70
CA GLN A 39 -8.20 49.55 -29.57
C GLN A 39 -9.13 48.63 -30.39
N GLU A 40 -8.72 48.27 -31.61
CA GLU A 40 -9.47 47.34 -32.46
C GLU A 40 -9.51 45.94 -31.83
N SER A 41 -8.38 45.47 -31.31
CA SER A 41 -8.23 44.21 -30.58
C SER A 41 -9.08 44.18 -29.30
N GLU A 42 -9.04 45.22 -28.47
CA GLU A 42 -9.87 45.31 -27.25
C GLU A 42 -11.37 45.21 -27.56
N LYS A 43 -11.83 45.85 -28.64
CA LYS A 43 -13.23 45.75 -29.09
C LYS A 43 -13.56 44.33 -29.56
N ALA A 44 -12.71 43.74 -30.41
CA ALA A 44 -12.91 42.39 -30.91
C ALA A 44 -12.86 41.34 -29.79
N PHE A 45 -12.01 41.54 -28.78
CA PHE A 45 -11.92 40.67 -27.60
C PHE A 45 -13.22 40.70 -26.78
N ALA A 46 -13.78 41.90 -26.57
CA ALA A 46 -15.07 42.04 -25.89
C ALA A 46 -16.22 41.32 -26.62
N GLU A 47 -16.22 41.38 -27.96
CA GLU A 47 -17.25 40.75 -28.80
C GLU A 47 -17.07 39.23 -28.94
N ASN A 48 -15.85 38.77 -29.22
CA ASN A 48 -15.57 37.39 -29.65
C ASN A 48 -15.10 36.46 -28.53
N VAL A 49 -14.52 37.01 -27.46
CA VAL A 49 -13.95 36.21 -26.35
C VAL A 49 -14.78 36.36 -25.08
N MET A 50 -15.21 37.57 -24.76
CA MET A 50 -15.92 37.87 -23.51
C MET A 50 -17.44 37.71 -23.61
N ASP A 51 -17.98 37.40 -24.79
CA ASP A 51 -19.44 37.31 -25.05
C ASP A 51 -20.19 38.58 -24.57
N GLY A 52 -19.59 39.75 -24.81
CA GLY A 52 -20.14 41.04 -24.39
C GLY A 52 -20.05 41.35 -22.89
N GLN A 53 -19.41 40.50 -22.08
CA GLN A 53 -19.19 40.74 -20.66
C GLN A 53 -18.01 41.71 -20.43
N THR A 54 -18.05 42.43 -19.31
CA THR A 54 -16.93 43.29 -18.89
C THR A 54 -15.83 42.43 -18.27
N ILE A 55 -14.57 42.75 -18.57
CA ILE A 55 -13.40 42.13 -17.95
C ILE A 55 -13.37 42.49 -16.45
N ASP A 56 -13.07 41.50 -15.59
CA ASP A 56 -12.86 41.74 -14.17
C ASP A 56 -11.68 42.69 -13.96
N ALA A 57 -11.88 43.77 -13.20
CA ALA A 57 -10.84 44.77 -12.94
C ALA A 57 -9.59 44.18 -12.24
N ASN A 58 -9.72 43.03 -11.58
CA ASN A 58 -8.62 42.31 -10.93
C ASN A 58 -7.98 41.23 -11.82
N GLN A 59 -8.45 41.06 -13.06
CA GLN A 59 -7.91 40.04 -13.95
C GLN A 59 -6.44 40.34 -14.30
N THR A 60 -5.58 39.35 -14.08
CA THR A 60 -4.13 39.42 -14.35
C THR A 60 -3.73 38.60 -15.57
N TRP A 61 -4.67 37.82 -16.13
CA TRP A 61 -4.45 36.89 -17.24
C TRP A 61 -3.37 35.83 -16.97
N SER A 62 -3.17 35.54 -15.69
CA SER A 62 -2.33 34.45 -15.21
C SER A 62 -3.18 33.39 -14.53
N THR A 63 -3.05 32.14 -14.96
CA THR A 63 -3.63 30.97 -14.25
C THR A 63 -2.81 30.58 -13.01
N ALA A 64 -1.76 31.34 -12.72
CA ALA A 64 -0.83 31.10 -11.65
C ALA A 64 -0.86 32.24 -10.61
N ASN A 65 -0.66 31.88 -9.35
CA ASN A 65 -0.39 32.82 -8.28
C ASN A 65 0.84 32.41 -7.48
N ALA A 66 1.51 33.41 -6.90
CA ALA A 66 2.65 33.21 -6.03
C ALA A 66 2.26 33.20 -4.55
N MET A 67 2.96 32.39 -3.76
CA MET A 67 2.88 32.38 -2.31
C MET A 67 4.28 32.26 -1.69
N GLU A 68 4.47 32.89 -0.52
CA GLU A 68 5.70 32.75 0.27
C GLU A 68 5.60 31.47 1.13
N VAL A 69 6.61 30.61 1.07
CA VAL A 69 6.69 29.37 1.83
C VAL A 69 7.96 29.37 2.67
N SER A 70 7.81 29.17 3.98
CA SER A 70 8.94 28.95 4.89
C SER A 70 9.00 27.49 5.29
N VAL A 71 10.12 26.81 5.01
CA VAL A 71 10.32 25.39 5.34
C VAL A 71 11.46 25.22 6.33
N THR A 72 11.22 24.50 7.41
CA THR A 72 12.25 24.04 8.37
C THR A 72 12.34 22.51 8.29
N PRO A 73 13.35 21.95 7.59
CA PRO A 73 13.52 20.51 7.42
C PRO A 73 14.06 19.84 8.69
N SER A 74 13.76 18.55 8.89
CA SER A 74 14.38 17.75 9.95
C SER A 74 15.57 16.91 9.45
N ALA A 75 15.81 16.90 8.13
CA ALA A 75 16.96 16.25 7.49
C ALA A 75 17.59 17.15 6.40
N THR A 76 18.88 16.96 6.13
CA THR A 76 19.58 17.61 5.02
C THR A 76 19.30 16.86 3.73
N GLY A 77 19.05 17.58 2.63
CA GLY A 77 18.71 16.98 1.35
C GLY A 77 18.17 17.97 0.32
N THR A 78 17.42 17.47 -0.65
CA THR A 78 16.77 18.28 -1.69
C THR A 78 15.30 18.47 -1.34
N LEU A 79 14.90 19.71 -1.08
CA LEU A 79 13.51 20.13 -0.90
C LEU A 79 12.80 20.21 -2.25
N LYS A 80 11.60 19.62 -2.34
CA LYS A 80 10.69 19.77 -3.48
C LYS A 80 9.26 20.07 -3.03
N ILE A 81 8.59 20.95 -3.75
CA ILE A 81 7.17 21.33 -3.52
C ILE A 81 6.30 20.85 -4.67
N TYR A 82 5.18 20.20 -4.37
CA TYR A 82 4.27 19.59 -5.34
C TYR A 82 2.82 20.02 -5.14
N THR A 83 2.01 19.95 -6.21
CA THR A 83 0.55 20.19 -6.20
C THR A 83 -0.27 19.01 -5.70
N ALA A 84 0.33 17.83 -5.64
CA ALA A 84 -0.26 16.59 -5.12
C ALA A 84 0.81 15.75 -4.41
N ASN A 85 0.40 14.71 -3.67
CA ASN A 85 1.35 13.82 -3.02
C ASN A 85 2.23 13.13 -4.07
N PRO A 86 3.56 13.31 -4.08
CA PRO A 86 4.42 12.72 -5.10
C PRO A 86 4.56 11.20 -4.97
N ILE A 87 4.09 10.59 -3.89
CA ILE A 87 4.18 9.14 -3.70
C ILE A 87 3.09 8.46 -4.52
N GLY A 88 3.55 7.76 -5.56
CA GLY A 88 2.71 7.01 -6.50
C GLY A 88 1.92 7.87 -7.48
N ASN A 89 2.25 9.16 -7.61
CA ASN A 89 1.67 10.05 -8.61
C ASN A 89 2.78 10.70 -9.45
N VAL A 90 2.53 10.85 -10.75
CA VAL A 90 3.36 11.65 -11.65
C VAL A 90 2.99 13.12 -11.49
N VAL A 91 3.84 13.89 -10.80
CA VAL A 91 3.59 15.29 -10.42
C VAL A 91 4.87 16.09 -10.61
N ALA A 92 4.77 17.26 -11.24
CA ALA A 92 5.92 18.12 -11.47
C ALA A 92 6.22 18.97 -10.22
N PRO A 93 7.49 19.09 -9.77
CA PRO A 93 7.83 19.97 -8.68
C PRO A 93 7.73 21.43 -9.12
N LEU A 94 7.05 22.25 -8.31
CA LEU A 94 6.94 23.70 -8.49
C LEU A 94 8.22 24.44 -8.06
N TYR A 95 9.01 23.83 -7.18
CA TYR A 95 10.22 24.40 -6.62
C TYR A 95 11.19 23.29 -6.21
N THR A 96 12.50 23.50 -6.42
CA THR A 96 13.56 22.60 -5.98
C THR A 96 14.75 23.38 -5.42
N ALA A 97 15.21 23.03 -4.22
CA ALA A 97 16.41 23.60 -3.62
C ALA A 97 17.11 22.63 -2.66
N ASN A 98 18.41 22.83 -2.45
CA ASN A 98 19.14 22.13 -1.38
C ASN A 98 18.88 22.79 -0.03
N VAL A 99 18.65 21.98 1.00
CA VAL A 99 18.34 22.43 2.36
C VAL A 99 19.14 21.67 3.41
N THR A 100 19.37 22.32 4.55
CA THR A 100 20.10 21.76 5.70
C THR A 100 19.16 21.55 6.87
N ALA A 101 19.28 20.42 7.56
CA ALA A 101 18.47 20.09 8.74
C ALA A 101 18.46 21.24 9.77
N GLY A 102 17.26 21.60 10.25
CA GLY A 102 17.03 22.64 11.26
C GLY A 102 17.11 24.09 10.76
N ALA A 103 17.63 24.35 9.56
CA ALA A 103 17.73 25.69 9.00
C ALA A 103 16.45 26.07 8.24
N GLN A 104 15.76 27.13 8.70
CA GLN A 104 14.60 27.64 7.99
C GLN A 104 15.01 28.26 6.65
N THR A 105 14.32 27.90 5.58
CA THR A 105 14.49 28.47 4.24
C THR A 105 13.16 29.06 3.77
N THR A 106 13.16 30.33 3.40
CA THR A 106 11.98 31.03 2.87
C THR A 106 12.14 31.28 1.38
N PHE A 107 11.12 30.96 0.60
CA PHE A 107 11.11 31.11 -0.85
C PHE A 107 9.71 31.39 -1.39
N THR A 108 9.62 31.89 -2.63
CA THR A 108 8.34 32.04 -3.34
C THR A 108 8.07 30.82 -4.20
N VAL A 109 6.87 30.25 -4.08
CA VAL A 109 6.36 29.21 -4.98
C VAL A 109 5.29 29.82 -5.86
N THR A 110 5.41 29.64 -7.17
CA THR A 110 4.32 29.93 -8.11
C THR A 110 3.54 28.66 -8.36
N LYS A 111 2.22 28.70 -8.23
CA LYS A 111 1.35 27.52 -8.30
C LYS A 111 0.11 27.83 -9.13
N PRO A 112 -0.62 26.80 -9.59
CA PRO A 112 -1.98 26.98 -10.10
C PRO A 112 -2.91 27.65 -9.09
N ALA A 113 -3.68 28.62 -9.55
CA ALA A 113 -4.55 29.44 -8.71
C ALA A 113 -5.65 28.62 -8.01
N ASP A 114 -6.09 27.52 -8.63
CA ASP A 114 -7.12 26.60 -8.14
C ASP A 114 -6.61 25.57 -7.12
N VAL A 115 -5.29 25.44 -6.96
CA VAL A 115 -4.68 24.49 -6.02
C VAL A 115 -4.83 24.99 -4.58
N GLN A 116 -5.54 24.21 -3.76
CA GLN A 116 -5.84 24.52 -2.36
C GLN A 116 -4.83 23.96 -1.36
N ALA A 117 -4.06 22.93 -1.75
CA ALA A 117 -3.06 22.30 -0.89
C ALA A 117 -1.80 21.97 -1.70
N LEU A 118 -0.64 22.12 -1.07
CA LEU A 118 0.65 21.73 -1.60
C LEU A 118 1.30 20.69 -0.70
N TYR A 119 2.31 20.01 -1.22
CA TYR A 119 3.09 18.99 -0.52
C TYR A 119 4.56 19.39 -0.51
N ALA A 120 5.15 19.50 0.67
CA ALA A 120 6.58 19.67 0.84
C ALA A 120 7.23 18.32 1.10
N THR A 121 8.37 18.08 0.44
CA THR A 121 9.18 16.88 0.63
C THR A 121 10.65 17.18 0.74
N VAL A 122 11.40 16.39 1.49
CA VAL A 122 12.86 16.41 1.49
C VAL A 122 13.37 15.04 1.06
N TYR A 123 14.17 15.02 0.01
CA TYR A 123 14.83 13.83 -0.52
C TYR A 123 16.26 13.75 0.02
N LYS A 124 16.63 12.62 0.62
CA LYS A 124 18.04 12.35 1.02
C LYS A 124 18.87 11.89 -0.18
N ALA A 125 18.24 11.16 -1.09
CA ALA A 125 18.75 10.73 -2.39
C ALA A 125 17.57 10.65 -3.36
N GLU A 126 17.84 10.53 -4.66
CA GLU A 126 16.78 10.45 -5.68
C GLU A 126 15.76 9.34 -5.37
N GLY A 127 14.50 9.74 -5.25
CA GLY A 127 13.36 8.88 -4.90
C GLY A 127 13.28 8.43 -3.43
N GLN A 128 14.18 8.86 -2.55
CA GLN A 128 14.14 8.55 -1.10
C GLN A 128 13.73 9.78 -0.28
N ILE A 129 12.44 9.85 0.06
CA ILE A 129 11.85 10.92 0.86
C ILE A 129 12.06 10.61 2.35
N VAL A 130 12.55 11.59 3.11
CA VAL A 130 12.70 11.52 4.58
C VAL A 130 11.72 12.44 5.31
N ASN A 131 11.17 13.44 4.62
CA ASN A 131 10.16 14.35 5.12
C ASN A 131 9.05 14.50 4.08
N LEU A 132 7.77 14.41 4.46
CA LEU A 132 6.60 14.62 3.62
C LEU A 132 5.50 15.30 4.44
N GLN A 133 5.00 16.45 4.01
CA GLN A 133 3.91 17.13 4.70
C GLN A 133 3.05 17.92 3.71
N ALA A 134 1.73 17.77 3.82
CA ALA A 134 0.80 18.64 3.13
C ALA A 134 0.62 19.96 3.90
N PHE A 135 0.37 21.05 3.20
CA PHE A 135 0.11 22.36 3.78
C PHE A 135 -0.89 23.16 2.95
N ASP A 136 -1.54 24.13 3.61
CA ASP A 136 -2.60 24.95 3.02
C ASP A 136 -1.98 25.95 2.03
N ALA A 137 -2.57 26.03 0.85
CA ALA A 137 -2.13 26.88 -0.24
C ALA A 137 -3.20 27.90 -0.67
N THR A 138 -4.23 28.12 0.15
CA THR A 138 -5.26 29.13 -0.09
C THR A 138 -4.82 30.55 0.30
N GLY A 139 -3.86 30.67 1.22
CA GLY A 139 -3.29 31.94 1.67
C GLY A 139 -2.10 32.44 0.84
N SER A 140 -1.61 33.64 1.17
CA SER A 140 -0.42 34.23 0.54
C SER A 140 0.91 33.78 1.18
N LYS A 141 0.85 33.13 2.35
CA LYS A 141 1.99 32.62 3.10
C LYS A 141 1.70 31.25 3.70
N ALA A 142 2.70 30.38 3.77
CA ALA A 142 2.65 29.13 4.50
C ALA A 142 3.95 28.84 5.25
N GLU A 143 3.84 28.13 6.36
CA GLU A 143 4.99 27.61 7.12
C GLU A 143 4.88 26.08 7.23
N VAL A 144 5.95 25.39 6.85
CA VAL A 144 6.09 23.94 6.98
C VAL A 144 7.28 23.67 7.89
N ASN A 145 6.99 23.14 9.08
CA ASN A 145 8.04 22.82 10.03
C ASN A 145 8.00 21.33 10.36
N PHE A 146 8.93 20.59 9.75
CA PHE A 146 9.09 19.15 9.95
C PHE A 146 9.63 18.79 11.35
N ASN A 147 10.06 19.79 12.13
CA ASN A 147 10.42 19.64 13.55
C ASN A 147 9.23 19.94 14.49
N SER A 148 8.18 20.62 14.00
CA SER A 148 7.02 20.97 14.81
C SER A 148 6.01 19.82 14.83
N THR A 149 5.84 19.23 16.01
CA THR A 149 4.92 18.14 16.39
C THR A 149 5.33 16.70 16.08
N THR A 150 6.36 16.23 16.81
CA THR A 150 6.36 14.89 17.47
C THR A 150 7.47 14.74 18.53
N GLY A 151 8.56 15.50 18.45
CA GLY A 151 9.76 15.29 19.30
C GLY A 151 9.62 15.47 20.82
N ASN A 152 8.56 16.10 21.34
CA ASN A 152 8.46 16.42 22.78
C ASN A 152 7.54 15.50 23.61
N ARG A 153 6.86 14.51 23.02
CA ARG A 153 6.10 13.51 23.81
C ARG A 153 6.76 12.13 23.86
N ALA A 154 7.55 11.76 22.85
CA ALA A 154 8.29 10.49 22.83
C ALA A 154 9.40 10.40 23.90
N ALA A 155 9.92 11.53 24.39
CA ALA A 155 10.98 11.57 25.39
C ALA A 155 10.58 11.11 26.81
N ARG A 156 9.36 10.60 27.05
CA ARG A 156 8.95 10.16 28.40
C ARG A 156 8.83 8.67 28.63
N ARG A 157 8.85 7.78 27.62
CA ARG A 157 8.97 6.32 27.81
C ARG A 157 9.67 5.67 26.62
N ALA A 158 10.77 4.96 26.87
CA ALA A 158 11.34 4.06 25.88
C ALA A 158 10.28 3.04 25.45
N ALA A 159 10.22 2.72 24.15
CA ALA A 159 9.41 1.59 23.68
C ALA A 159 9.75 0.34 24.54
N PRO A 160 8.74 -0.48 24.92
CA PRO A 160 9.03 -1.71 25.63
C PRO A 160 10.02 -2.54 24.81
N ALA A 161 10.94 -3.22 25.49
CA ALA A 161 11.90 -4.07 24.81
C ALA A 161 11.16 -5.09 23.91
N LYS A 162 11.73 -5.35 22.73
CA LYS A 162 11.32 -6.45 21.84
C LYS A 162 11.10 -7.71 22.71
N PRO A 163 9.98 -8.43 22.52
CA PRO A 163 9.79 -9.73 23.18
C PRO A 163 10.94 -10.68 22.87
N THR A 164 11.47 -11.34 23.90
CA THR A 164 12.37 -12.48 23.73
C THR A 164 11.55 -13.69 23.34
N GLU A 165 11.96 -14.40 22.30
CA GLU A 165 11.36 -15.68 21.94
C GLU A 165 11.50 -16.65 23.12
N PRO A 166 10.41 -17.26 23.61
CA PRO A 166 10.50 -18.19 24.73
C PRO A 166 11.32 -19.41 24.34
N ALA A 167 12.10 -19.93 25.28
CA ALA A 167 12.83 -21.18 25.08
C ALA A 167 11.82 -22.32 24.89
N TYR A 168 11.68 -22.78 23.65
CA TYR A 168 10.97 -24.01 23.35
C TYR A 168 11.96 -25.18 23.36
N ASP A 169 11.61 -26.26 24.05
CA ASP A 169 12.45 -27.45 24.07
C ASP A 169 12.49 -28.08 22.67
N LYS A 170 13.60 -27.86 21.96
CA LYS A 170 13.85 -28.47 20.65
C LYS A 170 14.21 -29.96 20.76
N THR A 171 14.47 -30.46 21.97
CA THR A 171 14.81 -31.87 22.22
C THR A 171 13.53 -32.64 22.53
N ASN A 172 13.06 -33.38 21.52
CA ASN A 172 11.80 -34.14 21.52
C ASN A 172 11.70 -35.14 22.71
N PRO A 173 10.75 -34.99 23.65
CA PRO A 173 10.67 -35.82 24.86
C PRO A 173 9.63 -36.97 24.79
N ILE A 174 8.93 -37.19 23.67
CA ILE A 174 8.07 -38.38 23.56
C ILE A 174 8.96 -39.59 23.22
N VAL A 175 9.23 -40.40 24.24
CA VAL A 175 9.98 -41.65 24.08
C VAL A 175 9.07 -42.67 23.40
N ALA A 176 9.56 -43.30 22.32
CA ALA A 176 8.86 -44.38 21.66
C ALA A 176 8.53 -45.49 22.68
N PRO A 177 7.31 -46.05 22.67
CA PRO A 177 7.01 -47.20 23.52
C PRO A 177 7.87 -48.39 23.11
N THR A 178 8.25 -49.21 24.09
CA THR A 178 8.93 -50.48 23.84
C THR A 178 7.93 -51.53 23.39
N GLU A 179 8.32 -52.35 22.42
CA GLU A 179 7.52 -53.49 21.99
C GLU A 179 7.22 -54.43 23.18
N PRO A 180 5.97 -54.94 23.32
CA PRO A 180 5.61 -55.81 24.44
C PRO A 180 6.39 -57.13 24.43
N THR A 181 6.90 -57.54 25.60
CA THR A 181 7.64 -58.80 25.76
C THR A 181 6.76 -59.92 26.33
N GLY A 182 7.16 -61.17 26.05
CA GLY A 182 6.46 -62.35 26.55
C GLY A 182 5.03 -62.46 26.04
N MET A 183 4.81 -62.17 24.75
CA MET A 183 3.53 -62.38 24.08
C MET A 183 3.27 -63.89 23.89
N PRO A 184 2.00 -64.34 23.98
CA PRO A 184 1.66 -65.74 23.76
C PRO A 184 1.94 -66.17 22.32
N THR A 185 2.37 -67.41 22.18
CA THR A 185 2.60 -68.15 20.94
C THR A 185 1.63 -69.31 20.87
N ALA A 186 1.54 -69.95 19.71
CA ALA A 186 0.74 -71.16 19.53
C ALA A 186 1.11 -72.31 20.49
N ALA A 187 2.30 -72.28 21.11
CA ALA A 187 2.81 -73.32 22.00
C ALA A 187 2.58 -73.03 23.50
N ASN A 188 2.49 -71.76 23.91
CA ASN A 188 2.46 -71.38 25.33
C ASN A 188 1.23 -70.53 25.73
N ALA A 189 0.29 -70.29 24.81
CA ALA A 189 -0.98 -69.67 25.13
C ALA A 189 -1.82 -70.60 26.03
N GLN A 190 -2.44 -70.03 27.06
CA GLN A 190 -3.45 -70.73 27.86
C GLN A 190 -4.70 -71.03 27.03
N GLU A 191 -4.98 -70.18 26.05
CA GLU A 191 -6.09 -70.37 25.13
C GLU A 191 -5.65 -70.17 23.68
N LYS A 192 -5.75 -71.24 22.89
CA LYS A 192 -5.44 -71.24 21.47
C LYS A 192 -6.74 -71.30 20.67
N ILE A 193 -7.03 -70.25 19.90
CA ILE A 193 -8.24 -70.14 19.10
C ILE A 193 -7.86 -70.44 17.64
N THR A 194 -8.15 -71.65 17.18
CA THR A 194 -7.83 -72.15 15.81
C THR A 194 -9.03 -72.19 14.87
N GLU A 195 -10.22 -71.94 15.40
CA GLU A 195 -11.48 -71.88 14.65
C GLU A 195 -12.34 -70.76 15.24
N ASN A 196 -13.33 -70.28 14.47
CA ASN A 196 -14.19 -69.18 14.90
C ASN A 196 -14.86 -69.51 16.24
N LYS A 197 -14.77 -68.59 17.20
CA LYS A 197 -15.25 -68.80 18.58
C LYS A 197 -16.06 -67.62 19.06
N THR A 198 -17.11 -67.90 19.83
CA THR A 198 -17.87 -66.89 20.58
C THR A 198 -17.61 -67.06 22.07
N ALA A 199 -17.27 -65.95 22.74
CA ALA A 199 -17.03 -65.89 24.18
C ALA A 199 -18.11 -65.04 24.86
N GLU A 200 -18.92 -65.67 25.72
CA GLU A 200 -20.06 -65.01 26.37
C GLU A 200 -19.67 -64.06 27.51
N TRP A 201 -18.59 -64.36 28.23
CA TRP A 201 -18.23 -63.71 29.50
C TRP A 201 -16.88 -62.98 29.48
N GLY A 202 -16.34 -62.69 28.29
CA GLY A 202 -15.03 -62.06 28.14
C GLY A 202 -13.87 -62.93 28.64
N TYR A 203 -12.70 -62.33 28.80
CA TYR A 203 -11.49 -62.97 29.31
C TYR A 203 -10.86 -62.16 30.44
N ASP A 204 -10.52 -62.83 31.54
CA ASP A 204 -9.77 -62.24 32.65
C ASP A 204 -8.55 -63.11 33.02
N GLY A 205 -7.37 -62.50 33.07
CA GLY A 205 -6.13 -63.16 33.48
C GLY A 205 -5.61 -64.21 32.50
N LYS A 206 -5.95 -64.12 31.20
CA LYS A 206 -5.62 -65.14 30.19
C LYS A 206 -4.52 -64.74 29.22
N THR A 207 -3.77 -65.73 28.74
CA THR A 207 -2.90 -65.59 27.56
C THR A 207 -3.53 -66.26 26.35
N ILE A 208 -3.84 -65.49 25.31
CA ILE A 208 -4.67 -65.93 24.18
C ILE A 208 -3.87 -65.81 22.87
N PHE A 209 -3.87 -66.85 22.06
CA PHE A 209 -3.32 -66.84 20.70
C PHE A 209 -4.44 -67.10 19.69
N LEU A 210 -4.66 -66.15 18.79
CA LEU A 210 -5.59 -66.29 17.66
C LEU A 210 -4.80 -66.71 16.41
N ALA A 211 -5.16 -67.86 15.85
CA ALA A 211 -4.58 -68.35 14.59
C ALA A 211 -5.03 -67.50 13.39
N GLU A 212 -4.37 -67.69 12.25
CA GLU A 212 -4.65 -66.94 11.03
C GLU A 212 -6.11 -67.10 10.58
N ASN A 213 -6.71 -66.00 10.10
CA ASN A 213 -8.08 -65.98 9.56
C ASN A 213 -9.19 -66.45 10.51
N VAL A 214 -8.94 -66.49 11.82
CA VAL A 214 -9.92 -66.88 12.84
C VAL A 214 -10.58 -65.67 13.48
N THR A 215 -11.88 -65.75 13.74
CA THR A 215 -12.66 -64.71 14.43
C THR A 215 -13.00 -65.12 15.87
N LEU A 216 -12.63 -64.30 16.84
CA LEU A 216 -13.14 -64.32 18.20
C LEU A 216 -14.24 -63.26 18.34
N THR A 217 -15.46 -63.69 18.61
CA THR A 217 -16.61 -62.83 18.88
C THR A 217 -16.83 -62.75 20.39
N ILE A 218 -16.85 -61.55 20.96
CA ILE A 218 -17.10 -61.32 22.39
C ILE A 218 -18.48 -60.67 22.53
N THR A 219 -19.34 -61.19 23.39
CA THR A 219 -20.70 -60.65 23.57
C THR A 219 -20.86 -59.78 24.82
N GLN A 220 -19.84 -59.75 25.69
CA GLN A 220 -19.85 -58.93 26.91
C GLN A 220 -19.46 -57.47 26.62
N GLN A 221 -20.20 -56.52 27.19
CA GLN A 221 -19.96 -55.09 27.00
C GLN A 221 -18.83 -54.52 27.88
N TRP A 222 -18.83 -54.85 29.18
CA TRP A 222 -17.91 -54.26 30.16
C TRP A 222 -16.84 -55.24 30.60
N GLY A 223 -15.56 -54.83 30.50
CA GLY A 223 -14.46 -55.69 30.91
C GLY A 223 -14.29 -56.93 30.03
N ALA A 224 -14.60 -56.79 28.74
CA ALA A 224 -14.52 -57.87 27.77
C ALA A 224 -13.13 -58.53 27.76
N LEU A 225 -12.07 -57.75 27.96
CA LEU A 225 -10.69 -58.23 28.05
C LEU A 225 -9.98 -57.58 29.25
N LYS A 226 -9.64 -58.37 30.26
CA LYS A 226 -9.07 -57.92 31.53
C LYS A 226 -7.80 -58.69 31.86
N ASN A 227 -6.79 -58.00 32.37
CA ASN A 227 -5.54 -58.62 32.86
C ASN A 227 -4.93 -59.65 31.89
N SER A 228 -5.10 -59.46 30.58
CA SER A 228 -4.86 -60.50 29.57
C SER A 228 -3.74 -60.11 28.61
N LYS A 229 -3.09 -61.11 28.00
CA LYS A 229 -2.16 -60.92 26.87
C LYS A 229 -2.71 -61.63 25.64
N ILE A 230 -2.80 -60.93 24.52
CA ILE A 230 -3.47 -61.45 23.33
C ILE A 230 -2.55 -61.25 22.13
N TYR A 231 -2.26 -62.32 21.41
CA TYR A 231 -1.55 -62.29 20.14
C TYR A 231 -2.54 -62.61 19.01
N MET A 232 -2.62 -61.73 18.03
CA MET A 232 -3.47 -61.88 16.85
C MET A 232 -2.60 -62.13 15.62
N SER A 233 -2.77 -63.28 14.97
CA SER A 233 -2.08 -63.59 13.71
C SER A 233 -2.74 -62.89 12.51
N SER A 234 -2.07 -62.91 11.36
CA SER A 234 -2.57 -62.31 10.11
C SER A 234 -3.99 -62.77 9.78
N GLY A 235 -4.85 -61.82 9.39
CA GLY A 235 -6.24 -62.08 9.00
C GLY A 235 -7.19 -62.46 10.15
N SER A 236 -6.69 -62.69 11.36
CA SER A 236 -7.55 -62.96 12.53
C SER A 236 -8.38 -61.73 12.92
N LYS A 237 -9.47 -61.94 13.65
CA LYS A 237 -10.39 -60.87 14.08
C LYS A 237 -10.78 -61.01 15.54
N ILE A 238 -10.90 -59.88 16.23
CA ILE A 238 -11.68 -59.77 17.48
C ILE A 238 -12.82 -58.81 17.21
N VAL A 239 -14.05 -59.27 17.44
CA VAL A 239 -15.28 -58.50 17.21
C VAL A 239 -16.06 -58.45 18.53
N ASN A 240 -16.63 -57.30 18.88
CA ASN A 240 -17.59 -57.23 19.99
C ASN A 240 -19.02 -56.98 19.46
N THR A 241 -19.98 -57.82 19.81
CA THR A 241 -21.38 -57.69 19.33
C THR A 241 -22.11 -56.49 19.93
N THR A 242 -21.59 -55.91 21.03
CA THR A 242 -22.15 -54.73 21.69
C THR A 242 -21.64 -53.41 21.10
N GLY A 243 -20.72 -53.47 20.13
CA GLY A 243 -20.18 -52.32 19.41
C GLY A 243 -18.88 -51.76 19.98
N THR A 244 -18.52 -52.04 21.24
CA THR A 244 -17.28 -51.55 21.88
C THR A 244 -16.50 -52.68 22.56
N ILE A 245 -15.19 -52.75 22.30
CA ILE A 245 -14.25 -53.62 22.99
C ILE A 245 -13.70 -52.86 24.20
N SER A 246 -14.13 -53.26 25.40
CA SER A 246 -13.60 -52.74 26.67
C SER A 246 -12.39 -53.54 27.13
N THR A 247 -11.27 -52.85 27.40
CA THR A 247 -10.04 -53.45 27.90
C THR A 247 -9.62 -52.87 29.24
N GLU A 248 -9.03 -53.69 30.10
CA GLU A 248 -8.43 -53.25 31.37
C GLU A 248 -7.13 -53.99 31.62
N ASN A 249 -6.01 -53.28 31.87
CA ASN A 249 -4.71 -53.88 32.14
C ASN A 249 -4.33 -55.01 31.17
N THR A 250 -4.60 -54.79 29.88
CA THR A 250 -4.50 -55.82 28.84
C THR A 250 -3.44 -55.41 27.82
N THR A 251 -2.70 -56.40 27.30
CA THR A 251 -1.75 -56.21 26.19
C THR A 251 -2.25 -56.94 24.95
N ILE A 252 -2.46 -56.22 23.86
CA ILE A 252 -2.85 -56.79 22.57
C ILE A 252 -1.72 -56.55 21.56
N TYR A 253 -1.20 -57.63 20.96
CA TYR A 253 -0.28 -57.57 19.85
C TYR A 253 -1.00 -57.99 18.57
N ASN A 254 -1.40 -57.01 17.76
CA ASN A 254 -2.12 -57.23 16.52
C ASN A 254 -1.16 -57.36 15.33
N ASN A 255 -0.70 -58.58 15.05
CA ASN A 255 0.25 -58.89 13.97
C ASN A 255 -0.47 -59.16 12.63
N GLY A 256 -1.19 -58.16 12.12
CA GLY A 256 -1.90 -58.26 10.84
C GLY A 256 -3.35 -58.75 10.92
N GLY A 257 -3.94 -58.86 12.11
CA GLY A 257 -5.37 -59.09 12.31
C GLY A 257 -6.21 -57.80 12.34
N THR A 258 -7.49 -57.91 12.74
CA THR A 258 -8.44 -56.79 12.85
C THR A 258 -9.13 -56.76 14.22
N LEU A 259 -8.99 -55.64 14.93
CA LEU A 259 -9.87 -55.28 16.05
C LEU A 259 -11.09 -54.54 15.48
N GLU A 260 -12.30 -55.09 15.66
CA GLU A 260 -13.52 -54.60 15.01
C GLU A 260 -14.54 -54.14 16.07
N GLY A 261 -14.78 -52.83 16.14
CA GLY A 261 -15.61 -52.15 17.13
C GLY A 261 -14.92 -50.92 17.73
N GLY A 262 -15.68 -50.05 18.41
CA GLY A 262 -15.13 -48.98 19.24
C GLY A 262 -14.21 -49.56 20.33
N LEU A 263 -13.31 -48.75 20.88
CA LEU A 263 -12.37 -49.19 21.91
C LEU A 263 -12.50 -48.35 23.17
N SER A 264 -12.55 -49.00 24.32
CA SER A 264 -12.49 -48.35 25.63
C SER A 264 -11.30 -48.90 26.41
N LEU A 265 -10.19 -48.15 26.40
CA LEU A 265 -8.94 -48.54 27.05
C LEU A 265 -8.92 -48.05 28.50
N ASN A 266 -8.64 -48.96 29.43
CA ASN A 266 -8.57 -48.66 30.84
C ASN A 266 -7.34 -49.28 31.51
N ASN A 267 -6.89 -48.70 32.63
CA ASN A 267 -5.87 -49.21 33.54
C ASN A 267 -4.62 -49.75 32.83
N LYS A 268 -3.83 -48.91 32.16
CA LYS A 268 -2.53 -49.29 31.52
C LYS A 268 -2.66 -50.32 30.39
N THR A 269 -3.74 -50.29 29.61
CA THR A 269 -3.84 -51.14 28.41
C THR A 269 -2.76 -50.75 27.40
N THR A 270 -2.13 -51.74 26.76
CA THR A 270 -1.22 -51.54 25.63
C THR A 270 -1.74 -52.26 24.39
N ILE A 271 -1.90 -51.55 23.28
CA ILE A 271 -2.21 -52.14 21.97
C ILE A 271 -1.04 -51.84 21.03
N TRP A 272 -0.43 -52.90 20.51
CA TRP A 272 0.58 -52.83 19.46
C TRP A 272 -0.05 -53.25 18.13
N ASN A 273 -0.40 -52.27 17.29
CA ASN A 273 -1.16 -52.49 16.06
C ASN A 273 -0.27 -52.46 14.81
N LEU A 274 -0.03 -53.64 14.23
CA LEU A 274 0.56 -53.82 12.89
C LEU A 274 -0.51 -54.17 11.83
N GLY A 275 -1.74 -54.48 12.27
CA GLY A 275 -2.88 -54.81 11.43
C GLY A 275 -3.89 -53.64 11.30
N THR A 276 -5.17 -53.95 11.52
CA THR A 276 -6.26 -52.97 11.43
C THR A 276 -7.00 -52.81 12.76
N ILE A 277 -7.32 -51.56 13.11
CA ILE A 277 -8.39 -51.23 14.05
C ILE A 277 -9.51 -50.59 13.22
N ASP A 278 -10.65 -51.26 13.13
CA ASP A 278 -11.86 -50.78 12.45
C ASP A 278 -12.88 -50.39 13.52
N GLY A 279 -12.99 -49.10 13.79
CA GLY A 279 -13.84 -48.57 14.86
C GLY A 279 -15.34 -48.78 14.62
N LYS A 280 -15.76 -49.16 13.41
CA LYS A 280 -17.19 -49.31 13.03
C LYS A 280 -18.05 -48.10 13.35
N ASN A 281 -17.50 -46.90 13.19
CA ASN A 281 -18.09 -45.63 13.59
C ASN A 281 -18.42 -45.57 15.10
N GLY A 282 -17.65 -46.30 15.91
CA GLY A 282 -17.59 -46.14 17.36
C GLY A 282 -16.45 -45.21 17.77
N ASP A 283 -16.40 -44.88 19.05
CA ASP A 283 -15.32 -44.07 19.63
C ASP A 283 -14.14 -44.95 20.06
N ILE A 284 -12.94 -44.38 20.01
CA ILE A 284 -11.75 -44.88 20.69
C ILE A 284 -11.47 -43.94 21.85
N THR A 285 -11.59 -44.43 23.08
CA THR A 285 -11.46 -43.61 24.29
C THR A 285 -10.53 -44.26 25.29
N TYR A 286 -9.59 -43.48 25.81
CA TYR A 286 -8.76 -43.88 26.94
C TYR A 286 -9.45 -43.30 28.17
N VAL A 287 -10.05 -44.18 28.98
CA VAL A 287 -11.00 -43.76 30.03
C VAL A 287 -10.26 -43.32 31.28
N ASN A 288 -9.41 -44.17 31.85
CA ASN A 288 -8.53 -43.85 32.98
C ASN A 288 -7.16 -44.50 32.77
N ASP A 289 -6.09 -43.75 33.06
CA ASP A 289 -4.69 -44.19 33.17
C ASP A 289 -3.94 -44.62 31.90
N ASN A 290 -2.78 -43.97 31.67
CA ASN A 290 -1.49 -44.47 31.13
C ASN A 290 -1.53 -45.56 30.05
N SER A 291 -2.60 -45.61 29.26
CA SER A 291 -2.79 -46.61 28.21
C SER A 291 -2.05 -46.16 26.96
N THR A 292 -1.57 -47.12 26.17
CA THR A 292 -0.77 -46.85 24.97
C THR A 292 -1.36 -47.57 23.77
N ILE A 293 -1.59 -46.82 22.69
CA ILE A 293 -1.70 -47.42 21.35
C ILE A 293 -0.41 -47.08 20.60
N TYR A 294 0.32 -48.10 20.19
CA TYR A 294 1.29 -48.00 19.12
C TYR A 294 0.63 -48.45 17.82
N ASN A 295 0.57 -47.59 16.82
CA ASN A 295 -0.03 -47.87 15.51
C ASN A 295 1.01 -47.78 14.40
N ALA A 296 1.38 -48.91 13.80
CA ALA A 296 2.09 -48.98 12.52
C ALA A 296 1.20 -49.49 11.37
N GLY A 297 0.00 -49.97 11.69
CA GLY A 297 -1.00 -50.43 10.75
C GLY A 297 -1.99 -49.33 10.31
N THR A 298 -3.28 -49.66 10.33
CA THR A 298 -4.38 -48.74 9.97
C THR A 298 -5.41 -48.67 11.09
N ILE A 299 -5.82 -47.45 11.46
CA ILE A 299 -7.00 -47.16 12.28
C ILE A 299 -8.00 -46.44 11.38
N LYS A 300 -9.23 -46.94 11.26
CA LYS A 300 -10.25 -46.38 10.35
C LYS A 300 -11.66 -46.48 10.92
N ASN A 301 -12.57 -45.73 10.32
CA ASN A 301 -13.99 -45.71 10.69
C ASN A 301 -14.18 -45.43 12.18
N VAL A 302 -13.48 -44.42 12.70
CA VAL A 302 -13.60 -43.99 14.10
C VAL A 302 -14.42 -42.71 14.12
N ASN A 303 -15.38 -42.59 15.04
CA ASN A 303 -16.06 -41.32 15.28
C ASN A 303 -15.12 -40.37 16.03
N ASN A 304 -14.96 -40.53 17.34
CA ASN A 304 -14.02 -39.73 18.13
C ASN A 304 -12.85 -40.57 18.63
N PHE A 305 -11.68 -39.95 18.69
CA PHE A 305 -10.47 -40.54 19.25
C PHE A 305 -9.99 -39.67 20.42
N THR A 306 -10.18 -40.15 21.65
CA THR A 306 -9.80 -39.41 22.86
C THR A 306 -8.63 -40.08 23.57
N VAL A 307 -7.49 -39.39 23.63
CA VAL A 307 -6.31 -39.78 24.41
C VAL A 307 -6.40 -39.13 25.78
N GLY A 308 -6.87 -39.93 26.73
CA GLY A 308 -7.10 -39.62 28.14
C GLY A 308 -5.83 -39.40 28.99
N GLN A 309 -6.02 -39.27 30.30
CA GLN A 309 -4.98 -38.92 31.28
C GLN A 309 -3.74 -39.83 31.22
N GLY A 310 -2.57 -39.22 31.00
CA GLY A 310 -1.27 -39.93 30.87
C GLY A 310 -1.19 -40.90 29.68
N GLY A 311 -2.23 -40.94 28.83
CA GLY A 311 -2.30 -41.85 27.69
C GLY A 311 -1.33 -41.46 26.58
N MET A 312 -0.91 -42.45 25.81
CA MET A 312 -0.05 -42.26 24.66
C MET A 312 -0.67 -42.84 23.39
N LEU A 313 -0.70 -42.03 22.33
CA LEU A 313 -0.90 -42.48 20.97
C LEU A 313 0.41 -42.28 20.19
N TRP A 314 1.04 -43.38 19.80
CA TRP A 314 2.23 -43.37 18.95
C TRP A 314 1.85 -43.86 17.56
N ASN A 315 1.68 -42.94 16.62
CA ASN A 315 1.28 -43.25 15.25
C ASN A 315 2.47 -43.18 14.28
N VAL A 316 2.77 -44.30 13.63
CA VAL A 316 3.62 -44.41 12.43
C VAL A 316 2.87 -45.10 11.28
N GLY A 317 1.56 -45.27 11.42
CA GLY A 317 0.62 -45.82 10.44
C GLY A 317 -0.41 -44.79 10.00
N SER A 318 -1.56 -45.26 9.51
CA SER A 318 -2.66 -44.39 9.07
C SER A 318 -3.76 -44.31 10.13
N ILE A 319 -4.32 -43.12 10.34
CA ILE A 319 -5.52 -42.89 11.16
C ILE A 319 -6.54 -42.13 10.33
N ASN A 320 -7.76 -42.65 10.23
CA ASN A 320 -8.90 -41.97 9.63
C ASN A 320 -10.08 -41.98 10.61
N ALA A 321 -10.34 -40.82 11.22
CA ALA A 321 -11.50 -40.58 12.08
C ALA A 321 -12.36 -39.45 11.50
N THR A 322 -13.68 -39.56 11.63
CA THR A 322 -14.63 -38.56 11.09
C THR A 322 -14.89 -37.41 12.06
N GLY A 323 -14.76 -37.66 13.37
CA GLY A 323 -14.93 -36.69 14.44
C GLY A 323 -13.60 -36.17 14.98
N THR A 324 -13.53 -35.98 16.30
CA THR A 324 -12.42 -35.25 16.93
C THR A 324 -11.31 -36.19 17.38
N LEU A 325 -10.05 -35.86 17.05
CA LEU A 325 -8.89 -36.34 17.80
C LEU A 325 -8.64 -35.37 18.94
N LYS A 326 -8.74 -35.87 20.16
CA LYS A 326 -8.71 -35.07 21.38
C LYS A 326 -7.61 -35.56 22.32
N GLY A 327 -6.67 -34.68 22.65
CA GLY A 327 -5.91 -34.80 23.89
C GLY A 327 -6.83 -34.38 25.03
N TYR A 328 -7.01 -35.24 26.03
CA TYR A 328 -7.90 -34.96 27.14
C TYR A 328 -7.28 -35.40 28.46
N ASN A 329 -7.17 -34.46 29.39
CA ASN A 329 -6.69 -34.64 30.77
C ASN A 329 -5.16 -34.72 30.88
N ASN A 330 -4.67 -34.31 32.06
CA ASN A 330 -3.28 -33.98 32.34
C ASN A 330 -2.28 -35.03 31.82
N GLY A 331 -1.41 -34.62 30.89
CA GLY A 331 -0.27 -35.41 30.42
C GLY A 331 -0.53 -36.37 29.24
N SER A 332 -1.62 -36.21 28.49
CA SER A 332 -1.81 -36.98 27.24
C SER A 332 -0.72 -36.64 26.21
N LYS A 333 -0.25 -37.68 25.48
CA LYS A 333 0.83 -37.57 24.49
C LYS A 333 0.40 -38.18 23.16
N ILE A 334 0.53 -37.40 22.09
CA ILE A 334 0.24 -37.84 20.73
C ILE A 334 1.49 -37.62 19.88
N TYR A 335 1.98 -38.67 19.26
CA TYR A 335 3.08 -38.63 18.30
C TYR A 335 2.58 -39.10 16.93
N ASN A 336 2.91 -38.33 15.89
CA ASN A 336 2.69 -38.71 14.50
C ASN A 336 4.02 -38.71 13.74
N GLY A 337 4.49 -39.88 13.31
CA GLY A 337 5.75 -40.05 12.62
C GLY A 337 5.69 -39.74 11.12
N ASN A 338 6.82 -39.36 10.55
CA ASN A 338 6.99 -39.14 9.12
C ASN A 338 7.17 -40.46 8.36
N ILE A 339 6.07 -41.07 7.92
CA ILE A 339 6.10 -42.26 7.07
C ILE A 339 5.37 -41.93 5.76
N ALA A 340 6.02 -42.23 4.64
CA ALA A 340 5.46 -41.99 3.31
C ALA A 340 4.08 -42.64 3.16
N ASN A 341 3.11 -41.91 2.61
CA ASN A 341 1.72 -42.34 2.39
C ASN A 341 0.93 -42.68 3.67
N LYS A 342 1.42 -42.27 4.85
CA LYS A 342 0.73 -42.40 6.13
C LYS A 342 0.36 -41.01 6.65
N SER A 343 -0.81 -40.91 7.27
CA SER A 343 -1.34 -39.65 7.76
C SER A 343 -2.33 -39.86 8.89
N ILE A 344 -2.51 -38.81 9.68
CA ILE A 344 -3.69 -38.64 10.51
C ILE A 344 -4.70 -37.80 9.71
N THR A 345 -5.93 -38.27 9.60
CA THR A 345 -7.05 -37.53 9.00
C THR A 345 -8.23 -37.54 9.95
N VAL A 346 -8.66 -36.35 10.38
CA VAL A 346 -9.64 -36.15 11.46
C VAL A 346 -10.59 -35.01 11.13
N GLY A 347 -11.81 -35.06 11.68
CA GLY A 347 -12.80 -33.99 11.55
C GLY A 347 -12.39 -32.71 12.29
N SER A 348 -11.91 -32.85 13.53
CA SER A 348 -11.36 -31.76 14.34
C SER A 348 -10.16 -32.25 15.16
N LEU A 349 -9.33 -31.32 15.62
CA LEU A 349 -8.23 -31.59 16.55
C LEU A 349 -8.34 -30.65 17.75
N GLU A 350 -8.36 -31.21 18.96
CA GLU A 350 -8.50 -30.44 20.20
C GLU A 350 -7.43 -30.85 21.22
N LEU A 351 -6.72 -29.86 21.78
CA LEU A 351 -5.96 -29.99 23.02
C LEU A 351 -6.62 -29.08 24.04
N GLY A 352 -7.27 -29.71 25.03
CA GLY A 352 -8.28 -29.11 25.90
C GLY A 352 -7.93 -29.11 27.39
N ASN A 353 -6.77 -29.54 27.86
CA ASN A 353 -6.38 -29.44 29.28
C ASN A 353 -4.87 -29.21 29.46
N SER A 354 -4.40 -29.13 30.70
CA SER A 354 -3.00 -28.83 31.02
C SER A 354 -2.03 -29.95 30.68
N ASN A 355 -0.84 -29.59 30.19
CA ASN A 355 0.29 -30.48 29.88
C ASN A 355 0.05 -31.52 28.79
N GLU A 356 -0.89 -31.27 27.88
CA GLU A 356 -1.11 -32.12 26.71
C GLU A 356 -0.08 -31.81 25.64
N TYR A 357 0.44 -32.86 24.98
CA TYR A 357 1.50 -32.70 24.00
C TYR A 357 1.20 -33.45 22.70
N PHE A 358 1.23 -32.72 21.59
CA PHE A 358 1.16 -33.26 20.25
C PHE A 358 2.46 -32.97 19.51
N TRP A 359 3.11 -34.02 19.00
CA TRP A 359 4.26 -33.93 18.11
C TRP A 359 3.92 -34.49 16.73
N ASN A 360 4.10 -33.67 15.69
CA ASN A 360 3.88 -34.07 14.30
C ASN A 360 5.20 -34.02 13.49
N ASP A 361 5.74 -35.16 13.09
CA ASP A 361 6.78 -35.26 12.05
C ASP A 361 6.20 -35.52 10.65
N GLY A 362 4.97 -36.03 10.56
CA GLY A 362 4.33 -36.47 9.31
C GLY A 362 3.24 -35.54 8.79
N LEU A 363 2.23 -36.12 8.13
CA LEU A 363 1.06 -35.41 7.62
C LEU A 363 -0.13 -35.51 8.58
N VAL A 364 -0.67 -34.36 9.01
CA VAL A 364 -1.94 -34.24 9.73
C VAL A 364 -2.92 -33.42 8.88
N ASN A 365 -4.03 -34.04 8.49
CA ASN A 365 -5.12 -33.40 7.78
C ASN A 365 -6.34 -33.26 8.70
N VAL A 366 -6.70 -32.03 9.05
CA VAL A 366 -7.91 -31.72 9.80
C VAL A 366 -8.91 -31.10 8.83
N THR A 367 -10.10 -31.68 8.69
CA THR A 367 -11.12 -31.13 7.76
C THR A 367 -11.93 -29.98 8.34
N GLY A 368 -11.81 -29.73 9.64
CA GLY A 368 -12.48 -28.67 10.38
C GLY A 368 -11.50 -27.86 11.23
N THR A 369 -11.80 -27.74 12.53
CA THR A 369 -11.09 -26.83 13.44
C THR A 369 -9.95 -27.53 14.19
N ILE A 370 -8.82 -26.83 14.28
CA ILE A 370 -7.71 -27.10 15.20
C ILE A 370 -7.82 -26.11 16.36
N LYS A 371 -7.94 -26.62 17.58
CA LYS A 371 -8.26 -25.79 18.76
C LYS A 371 -7.36 -26.11 19.95
N PHE A 372 -6.62 -25.10 20.43
CA PHE A 372 -5.77 -25.15 21.62
C PHE A 372 -6.17 -24.02 22.57
N THR A 373 -7.00 -24.29 23.57
CA THR A 373 -7.67 -23.22 24.34
C THR A 373 -7.52 -23.30 25.85
N ASN A 374 -6.56 -24.07 26.35
CA ASN A 374 -6.33 -24.22 27.79
C ASN A 374 -4.84 -24.14 28.14
N GLU A 375 -4.56 -23.71 29.37
CA GLU A 375 -3.20 -23.44 29.82
C GLU A 375 -2.34 -24.71 29.84
N GLY A 376 -1.24 -24.68 29.10
CA GLY A 376 -0.24 -25.75 29.06
C GLY A 376 -0.38 -26.75 27.92
N ALA A 377 -1.34 -26.59 27.01
CA ALA A 377 -1.39 -27.37 25.77
C ALA A 377 -0.23 -26.99 24.84
N LYS A 378 0.44 -27.99 24.26
CA LYS A 378 1.63 -27.82 23.42
C LYS A 378 1.49 -28.59 22.12
N PHE A 379 1.67 -27.91 20.99
CA PHE A 379 1.71 -28.51 19.67
C PHE A 379 3.02 -28.17 18.96
N ALA A 380 3.77 -29.21 18.57
CA ALA A 380 4.98 -29.13 17.75
C ALA A 380 4.69 -29.66 16.34
N ASN A 381 4.85 -28.82 15.33
CA ASN A 381 4.79 -29.22 13.92
C ASN A 381 6.20 -29.25 13.32
N ASN A 382 6.70 -30.43 12.99
CA ASN A 382 7.93 -30.70 12.25
C ASN A 382 7.65 -31.37 10.88
N GLY A 383 6.37 -31.47 10.49
CA GLY A 383 5.92 -32.00 9.20
C GLY A 383 4.92 -31.07 8.53
N THR A 384 3.82 -31.63 8.02
CA THR A 384 2.74 -30.85 7.37
C THR A 384 1.45 -30.91 8.20
N LEU A 385 0.89 -29.73 8.52
CA LEU A 385 -0.40 -29.58 9.18
C LEU A 385 -1.38 -28.86 8.24
N LYS A 386 -2.56 -29.44 8.02
CA LYS A 386 -3.64 -28.82 7.22
C LYS A 386 -4.92 -28.71 8.05
N GLY A 387 -5.65 -27.61 7.90
CA GLY A 387 -6.88 -27.32 8.64
C GLY A 387 -7.75 -26.27 7.97
N ASN A 388 -9.01 -26.16 8.39
CA ASN A 388 -9.85 -25.01 7.99
C ASN A 388 -9.63 -23.83 8.91
N LYS A 389 -9.72 -24.06 10.23
CA LYS A 389 -9.60 -23.04 11.26
C LYS A 389 -8.55 -23.42 12.28
N PHE A 390 -7.78 -22.45 12.75
CA PHE A 390 -6.76 -22.62 13.79
C PHE A 390 -6.98 -21.61 14.91
N ASP A 391 -7.36 -22.10 16.08
CA ASP A 391 -7.64 -21.30 17.26
C ASP A 391 -6.61 -21.62 18.36
N ILE A 392 -5.88 -20.61 18.81
CA ILE A 392 -4.96 -20.73 19.95
C ILE A 392 -5.28 -19.67 21.00
N SER A 393 -5.38 -20.09 22.26
CA SER A 393 -5.67 -19.21 23.40
C SER A 393 -5.17 -19.73 24.74
N ALA A 394 -5.34 -18.90 25.78
CA ALA A 394 -5.18 -19.26 27.20
C ALA A 394 -3.81 -19.87 27.57
N GLY A 395 -2.71 -19.28 27.10
CA GLY A 395 -1.36 -19.79 27.43
C GLY A 395 -0.91 -21.05 26.66
N SER A 396 -1.69 -21.50 25.68
CA SER A 396 -1.31 -22.60 24.78
C SER A 396 -0.08 -22.23 23.95
N GLN A 397 0.66 -23.25 23.51
CA GLN A 397 1.91 -23.09 22.75
C GLN A 397 1.86 -23.84 21.43
N PHE A 398 2.17 -23.15 20.35
CA PHE A 398 2.33 -23.72 19.02
C PHE A 398 3.69 -23.35 18.45
N VAL A 399 4.39 -24.35 17.91
CA VAL A 399 5.66 -24.17 17.19
C VAL A 399 5.60 -24.90 15.86
N ASN A 400 5.75 -24.16 14.76
CA ASN A 400 6.08 -24.70 13.45
C ASN A 400 7.60 -24.66 13.28
N TYR A 401 8.24 -25.81 13.10
CA TYR A 401 9.68 -25.94 12.97
C TYR A 401 10.21 -25.51 11.59
N THR A 402 11.53 -25.43 11.46
CA THR A 402 12.20 -25.20 10.17
C THR A 402 11.78 -26.27 9.17
N ASP A 403 11.57 -25.87 7.91
CA ASP A 403 11.08 -26.71 6.81
C ASP A 403 9.67 -27.29 6.95
N ALA A 404 9.02 -27.10 8.10
CA ALA A 404 7.64 -27.53 8.30
C ALA A 404 6.62 -26.60 7.61
N GLU A 405 5.47 -27.16 7.25
CA GLU A 405 4.41 -26.47 6.50
C GLU A 405 3.09 -26.51 7.28
N VAL A 406 2.41 -25.36 7.30
CA VAL A 406 1.05 -25.25 7.81
C VAL A 406 0.17 -24.58 6.76
N VAL A 407 -0.99 -25.19 6.46
CA VAL A 407 -1.99 -24.63 5.55
C VAL A 407 -3.35 -24.58 6.24
N ILE A 408 -3.78 -23.37 6.58
CA ILE A 408 -5.10 -23.07 7.13
C ILE A 408 -5.92 -22.36 6.06
N THR A 409 -7.07 -22.92 5.67
CA THR A 409 -7.82 -22.40 4.51
C THR A 409 -8.76 -21.24 4.83
N GLU A 410 -9.26 -21.12 6.08
CA GLU A 410 -10.24 -20.10 6.47
C GLU A 410 -9.65 -19.05 7.42
N SER A 411 -9.31 -19.41 8.67
CA SER A 411 -8.79 -18.43 9.64
C SER A 411 -7.82 -18.99 10.67
N THR A 412 -6.84 -18.16 11.05
CA THR A 412 -5.97 -18.34 12.20
C THR A 412 -6.26 -17.24 13.21
N ASP A 413 -6.78 -17.61 14.37
CA ASP A 413 -7.16 -16.70 15.45
C ASP A 413 -6.28 -16.96 16.69
N ILE A 414 -5.43 -16.00 17.01
CA ILE A 414 -4.65 -15.97 18.25
C ILE A 414 -5.41 -15.07 19.22
N THR A 415 -6.09 -15.65 20.20
CA THR A 415 -7.04 -14.95 21.07
C THR A 415 -6.69 -15.17 22.53
N ASN A 416 -6.82 -14.16 23.40
CA ASN A 416 -6.53 -14.21 24.85
C ASN A 416 -5.03 -14.18 25.22
N ALA A 417 -4.70 -13.53 26.33
CA ALA A 417 -3.34 -13.21 26.77
C ALA A 417 -2.46 -14.45 27.00
N ASN A 418 -1.16 -14.31 26.71
CA ASN A 418 -0.07 -15.27 26.93
C ASN A 418 0.00 -16.48 26.00
N ALA A 419 -0.79 -16.56 24.92
CA ALA A 419 -0.57 -17.59 23.91
C ALA A 419 0.81 -17.41 23.25
N ILE A 420 1.51 -18.53 23.02
CA ILE A 420 2.80 -18.57 22.31
C ILE A 420 2.56 -19.17 20.93
N TRP A 421 2.90 -18.41 19.90
CA TRP A 421 2.84 -18.85 18.52
C TRP A 421 4.18 -18.55 17.85
N ILE A 422 4.85 -19.59 17.37
CA ILE A 422 6.17 -19.47 16.73
C ILE A 422 6.11 -20.15 15.36
N ASN A 423 6.48 -19.43 14.31
CA ASN A 423 6.62 -19.97 12.96
C ASN A 423 8.05 -19.88 12.44
N ASN A 424 8.78 -21.00 12.44
CA ASN A 424 10.11 -21.16 11.85
C ASN A 424 10.10 -21.71 10.41
N GLY A 425 8.93 -22.10 9.89
CA GLY A 425 8.75 -22.67 8.56
C GLY A 425 7.80 -21.85 7.69
N THR A 426 7.02 -22.53 6.85
CA THR A 426 6.00 -21.87 6.03
C THR A 426 4.63 -22.00 6.66
N TYR A 427 3.90 -20.88 6.73
CA TYR A 427 2.54 -20.84 7.27
C TYR A 427 1.63 -20.08 6.29
N GLN A 428 0.51 -20.69 5.93
CA GLN A 428 -0.55 -20.07 5.15
C GLN A 428 -1.85 -20.00 5.95
N SER A 429 -2.56 -18.87 5.84
CA SER A 429 -3.90 -18.70 6.37
C SER A 429 -4.85 -18.00 5.38
N GLY A 430 -6.15 -18.26 5.48
CA GLY A 430 -7.19 -17.48 4.82
C GLY A 430 -7.21 -16.04 5.37
N SER A 431 -7.47 -15.91 6.65
CA SER A 431 -7.38 -14.67 7.44
C SER A 431 -6.53 -14.90 8.68
N TYR A 432 -5.83 -13.87 9.14
CA TYR A 432 -4.93 -14.00 10.29
C TYR A 432 -5.20 -12.90 11.29
N MET A 433 -5.35 -13.25 12.56
CA MET A 433 -5.73 -12.31 13.59
C MET A 433 -4.96 -12.51 14.89
N VAL A 434 -4.44 -11.40 15.41
CA VAL A 434 -3.86 -11.33 16.75
C VAL A 434 -4.75 -10.44 17.62
N LYS A 435 -5.41 -11.04 18.63
CA LYS A 435 -6.33 -10.40 19.58
C LYS A 435 -5.82 -10.62 21.01
N ALA A 436 -5.86 -9.59 21.85
CA ALA A 436 -5.43 -9.54 23.25
C ALA A 436 -3.94 -9.20 23.49
N GLY A 437 -3.72 -8.27 24.42
CA GLY A 437 -2.40 -7.90 24.92
C GLY A 437 -1.69 -9.06 25.63
N GLY A 438 -0.35 -9.05 25.61
CA GLY A 438 0.48 -10.08 26.27
C GLY A 438 0.78 -11.33 25.43
N ASN A 439 0.20 -11.46 24.24
CA ASN A 439 0.55 -12.53 23.31
C ASN A 439 1.99 -12.47 22.81
N GLN A 440 2.55 -13.65 22.55
CA GLN A 440 3.92 -13.87 22.12
C GLN A 440 3.91 -14.52 20.72
N VAL A 441 3.79 -13.67 19.69
CA VAL A 441 3.64 -14.10 18.30
C VAL A 441 4.93 -13.80 17.53
N PHE A 442 5.62 -14.86 17.11
CA PHE A 442 6.91 -14.80 16.41
C PHE A 442 6.80 -15.44 15.04
N ASN A 443 7.03 -14.66 13.99
CA ASN A 443 7.21 -15.15 12.64
C ASN A 443 8.70 -15.06 12.26
N ASN A 444 9.35 -16.21 12.21
CA ASN A 444 10.79 -16.36 11.96
C ASN A 444 11.09 -16.71 10.50
N CYS A 445 10.07 -17.05 9.72
CA CYS A 445 10.20 -17.40 8.32
C CYS A 445 9.05 -16.78 7.49
N ARG A 446 8.17 -17.56 6.85
CA ARG A 446 7.14 -17.02 5.95
C ARG A 446 5.73 -17.22 6.49
N LEU A 447 4.98 -16.12 6.58
CA LEU A 447 3.53 -16.11 6.78
C LEU A 447 2.84 -15.53 5.55
N THR A 448 1.95 -16.31 4.92
CA THR A 448 1.12 -15.87 3.80
C THR A 448 -0.35 -15.85 4.22
N VAL A 449 -0.98 -14.69 4.15
CA VAL A 449 -2.40 -14.47 4.46
C VAL A 449 -3.11 -14.14 3.16
N THR A 450 -3.89 -15.08 2.65
CA THR A 450 -4.55 -14.92 1.33
C THR A 450 -5.64 -13.86 1.33
N GLY A 451 -6.17 -13.52 2.50
CA GLY A 451 -7.08 -12.39 2.72
C GLY A 451 -6.47 -11.39 3.69
N LYS A 452 -7.18 -11.15 4.81
CA LYS A 452 -6.90 -10.06 5.73
C LYS A 452 -6.01 -10.46 6.91
N PHE A 453 -4.91 -9.73 7.12
CA PHE A 453 -4.17 -9.71 8.37
C PHE A 453 -4.75 -8.63 9.29
N THR A 454 -5.10 -8.96 10.52
CA THR A 454 -5.58 -8.00 11.53
C THR A 454 -4.71 -8.01 12.78
N MET A 455 -4.13 -6.85 13.10
CA MET A 455 -3.65 -6.53 14.46
C MET A 455 -4.84 -5.93 15.24
N GLY A 456 -5.38 -6.66 16.22
CA GLY A 456 -6.69 -6.41 16.84
C GLY A 456 -6.73 -5.40 18.01
N ASN A 457 -7.94 -5.21 18.55
CA ASN A 457 -8.39 -4.05 19.36
C ASN A 457 -7.88 -3.93 20.80
N ASP A 458 -7.21 -4.95 21.36
CA ASP A 458 -6.78 -4.90 22.76
C ASP A 458 -5.34 -4.38 22.84
N ASP A 459 -5.16 -3.31 23.62
CA ASP A 459 -3.88 -2.61 23.75
C ASP A 459 -2.74 -3.55 24.17
N GLY A 460 -1.58 -3.39 23.53
CA GLY A 460 -0.33 -4.05 23.90
C GLY A 460 -0.09 -5.42 23.29
N SER A 461 -0.84 -5.83 22.26
CA SER A 461 -0.51 -7.04 21.48
C SER A 461 0.83 -6.87 20.77
N ARG A 462 1.62 -7.94 20.65
CA ARG A 462 2.96 -7.89 20.08
C ARG A 462 3.13 -8.94 18.99
N PHE A 463 3.47 -8.50 17.80
CA PHE A 463 3.89 -9.35 16.69
C PHE A 463 5.37 -9.09 16.40
N VAL A 464 6.16 -10.15 16.28
CA VAL A 464 7.58 -10.06 15.94
C VAL A 464 7.80 -10.75 14.60
N LEU A 465 8.17 -9.95 13.61
CA LEU A 465 8.71 -10.40 12.33
C LEU A 465 10.23 -10.40 12.43
N ASN A 466 10.82 -11.58 12.55
CA ASN A 466 12.27 -11.72 12.73
C ASN A 466 13.04 -11.32 11.45
N GLY A 467 14.37 -11.19 11.57
CA GLY A 467 15.19 -10.80 10.42
C GLY A 467 15.08 -11.81 9.28
N ASP A 468 15.16 -11.34 8.04
CA ASP A 468 15.00 -12.14 6.81
C ASP A 468 13.66 -12.91 6.68
N ALA A 469 12.68 -12.62 7.53
CA ALA A 469 11.34 -13.19 7.49
C ALA A 469 10.36 -12.30 6.70
N ALA A 470 9.24 -12.88 6.26
CA ALA A 470 8.21 -12.17 5.52
C ALA A 470 6.77 -12.43 6.00
N VAL A 471 5.97 -11.38 5.96
CA VAL A 471 4.50 -11.45 5.97
C VAL A 471 4.01 -10.97 4.62
N ILE A 472 3.16 -11.77 3.97
CA ILE A 472 2.49 -11.43 2.72
C ILE A 472 0.99 -11.46 3.01
N ALA A 473 0.27 -10.38 2.74
CA ALA A 473 -1.17 -10.29 2.96
C ALA A 473 -1.89 -9.64 1.76
N ASP A 474 -3.15 -9.98 1.52
CA ASP A 474 -3.98 -9.23 0.57
C ASP A 474 -4.37 -7.86 1.15
N SER A 475 -4.79 -7.83 2.42
CA SER A 475 -5.03 -6.58 3.15
C SER A 475 -4.49 -6.66 4.56
N PHE A 476 -4.16 -5.50 5.13
CA PHE A 476 -3.67 -5.36 6.49
C PHE A 476 -4.48 -4.29 7.22
N ASP A 477 -5.12 -4.67 8.32
CA ASP A 477 -5.78 -3.73 9.22
C ASP A 477 -5.04 -3.66 10.55
N TRP A 478 -4.62 -2.44 10.88
CA TRP A 478 -4.16 -2.09 12.20
C TRP A 478 -5.30 -1.44 12.99
N VAL A 479 -5.75 -2.12 14.04
CA VAL A 479 -6.75 -1.60 14.96
C VAL A 479 -6.16 -1.53 16.37
N GLY A 480 -6.40 -0.43 17.07
CA GLY A 480 -5.88 -0.22 18.42
C GLY A 480 -4.36 -0.03 18.49
N ASP A 481 -3.84 -0.29 19.67
CA ASP A 481 -2.57 0.23 20.15
C ASP A 481 -1.58 -0.91 20.40
N ASN A 482 -0.87 -1.32 19.35
CA ASN A 482 -0.08 -2.56 19.32
C ASN A 482 1.40 -2.35 18.94
N TYR A 483 2.19 -3.41 18.95
CA TYR A 483 3.58 -3.40 18.52
C TYR A 483 3.83 -4.41 17.41
N PHE A 484 4.45 -3.95 16.32
CA PHE A 484 4.90 -4.80 15.23
C PHE A 484 6.42 -4.61 15.07
N TRP A 485 7.19 -5.58 15.53
CA TRP A 485 8.65 -5.55 15.49
C TRP A 485 9.15 -6.17 14.20
N MET A 486 10.09 -5.52 13.53
CA MET A 486 10.63 -5.90 12.24
C MET A 486 12.16 -5.99 12.35
N GLY A 487 12.73 -7.18 12.13
CA GLY A 487 14.17 -7.35 12.13
C GLY A 487 14.85 -6.79 10.87
N SER A 488 16.19 -6.73 10.89
CA SER A 488 17.02 -6.54 9.69
C SER A 488 16.46 -7.34 8.50
N ASN A 489 16.30 -6.71 7.34
CA ASN A 489 15.90 -7.37 6.10
C ASN A 489 14.50 -8.02 6.11
N SER A 490 13.66 -7.73 7.08
CA SER A 490 12.29 -8.25 7.11
C SER A 490 11.38 -7.53 6.10
N LEU A 491 10.32 -8.22 5.64
CA LEU A 491 9.36 -7.71 4.66
C LEU A 491 7.91 -7.88 5.12
N LEU A 492 7.17 -6.78 5.17
CA LEU A 492 5.71 -6.78 5.17
C LEU A 492 5.24 -6.36 3.77
N LEU A 493 4.65 -7.29 3.02
CA LEU A 493 4.08 -7.06 1.69
C LEU A 493 2.55 -7.14 1.76
N VAL A 494 1.86 -6.07 1.38
CA VAL A 494 0.41 -5.96 1.36
C VAL A 494 -0.07 -5.69 -0.07
N ASN A 495 -0.60 -6.70 -0.76
CA ASN A 495 -0.96 -6.55 -2.17
C ASN A 495 -2.05 -5.49 -2.40
N GLY A 496 -2.96 -5.33 -1.44
CA GLY A 496 -4.02 -4.33 -1.44
C GLY A 496 -3.71 -3.16 -0.53
N THR A 497 -4.54 -2.96 0.49
CA THR A 497 -4.47 -1.78 1.37
C THR A 497 -3.92 -2.15 2.73
N LEU A 498 -2.92 -1.38 3.20
CA LEU A 498 -2.55 -1.28 4.60
C LEU A 498 -3.32 -0.10 5.21
N LYS A 499 -4.22 -0.43 6.13
CA LYS A 499 -5.05 0.53 6.84
C LYS A 499 -4.53 0.67 8.27
N SER A 500 -4.15 1.90 8.65
CA SER A 500 -3.68 2.19 10.00
C SER A 500 -4.61 3.12 10.77
N ASN A 501 -5.13 2.65 11.90
CA ASN A 501 -5.92 3.42 12.86
C ASN A 501 -5.25 3.50 14.24
N ASN A 502 -3.92 3.42 14.28
CA ASN A 502 -3.12 3.54 15.51
C ASN A 502 -3.32 4.94 16.13
N LYS A 503 -3.69 4.98 17.42
CA LYS A 503 -3.78 6.22 18.20
C LYS A 503 -2.39 6.54 18.70
N ASN A 504 -1.90 7.73 18.38
CA ASN A 504 -0.53 8.19 18.66
C ASN A 504 -0.20 8.33 20.17
N ASP A 505 -0.26 7.23 20.91
CA ASP A 505 0.01 7.12 22.33
C ASP A 505 1.16 6.10 22.54
N ASP A 506 2.25 6.55 23.18
CA ASP A 506 3.27 5.71 23.81
C ASP A 506 4.19 4.83 22.93
N GLY A 507 4.58 5.29 21.73
CA GLY A 507 5.61 4.61 20.94
C GLY A 507 5.18 3.25 20.42
N LYS A 508 3.91 3.14 19.99
CA LYS A 508 3.27 1.96 19.41
C LYS A 508 3.25 2.07 17.89
N GLY A 509 3.49 0.99 17.18
CA GLY A 509 3.53 0.99 15.72
C GLY A 509 4.51 -0.04 15.17
N PHE A 510 5.07 0.26 14.01
CA PHE A 510 6.11 -0.54 13.39
C PHE A 510 7.48 -0.12 13.92
N HIS A 511 8.22 -1.07 14.49
CA HIS A 511 9.55 -0.84 15.04
C HIS A 511 10.57 -1.71 14.32
N GLN A 512 11.53 -1.10 13.65
CA GLN A 512 12.70 -1.83 13.19
C GLN A 512 13.71 -2.02 14.32
N TYR A 513 14.31 -3.21 14.37
CA TYR A 513 15.45 -3.52 15.23
C TYR A 513 16.54 -4.26 14.44
N GLY A 514 17.78 -4.14 14.92
CA GLY A 514 18.96 -4.60 14.18
C GLY A 514 19.59 -3.46 13.37
N ASN A 515 20.58 -3.79 12.55
CA ASN A 515 21.41 -2.78 11.89
C ASN A 515 20.93 -2.41 10.48
N ASP A 516 20.15 -3.29 9.85
CA ASP A 516 19.74 -3.20 8.45
C ASP A 516 18.26 -2.84 8.31
N LEU A 517 17.92 -2.35 7.13
CA LEU A 517 16.61 -1.82 6.81
C LEU A 517 15.52 -2.91 6.86
N ALA A 518 14.34 -2.56 7.35
CA ALA A 518 13.09 -3.33 7.20
C ALA A 518 12.18 -2.67 6.15
N VAL A 519 11.36 -3.45 5.45
CA VAL A 519 10.53 -2.95 4.35
C VAL A 519 9.05 -3.18 4.60
N ILE A 520 8.26 -2.13 4.41
CA ILE A 520 6.80 -2.19 4.29
C ILE A 520 6.44 -1.79 2.87
N SER A 521 5.78 -2.68 2.12
CA SER A 521 5.27 -2.41 0.78
C SER A 521 3.77 -2.65 0.73
N ALA A 522 3.02 -1.70 0.17
CA ALA A 522 1.58 -1.82 0.03
C ALA A 522 1.09 -1.16 -1.26
N ASN A 523 0.05 -1.68 -1.93
CA ASN A 523 -0.54 -0.93 -3.04
C ASN A 523 -1.16 0.41 -2.56
N ALA A 524 -1.78 0.43 -1.38
CA ALA A 524 -2.23 1.67 -0.76
C ALA A 524 -1.99 1.70 0.75
N ILE A 525 -1.59 2.85 1.28
CA ILE A 525 -1.52 3.11 2.73
C ILE A 525 -2.52 4.20 3.08
N THR A 526 -3.47 3.85 3.94
CA THR A 526 -4.59 4.72 4.32
C THR A 526 -4.76 4.79 5.84
N THR A 527 -5.39 5.87 6.30
CA THR A 527 -5.80 6.06 7.69
C THR A 527 -7.26 6.52 7.74
N ASP A 528 -8.02 6.15 8.76
CA ASP A 528 -9.39 6.65 8.97
C ASP A 528 -9.39 8.02 9.66
N ASN A 529 -8.68 9.00 9.12
CA ASN A 529 -8.46 10.30 9.77
C ASN A 529 -9.73 11.19 9.82
N VAL A 530 -10.81 10.71 10.44
CA VAL A 530 -12.05 11.45 10.66
C VAL A 530 -11.99 12.25 11.96
N ASP A 531 -11.22 11.79 12.97
CA ASP A 531 -11.21 12.36 14.33
C ASP A 531 -9.82 12.67 14.92
N ALA A 532 -8.81 13.00 14.09
CA ALA A 532 -7.46 13.43 14.52
C ALA A 532 -6.55 12.37 15.19
N GLN A 533 -6.98 11.11 15.27
CA GLN A 533 -6.30 10.08 16.06
C GLN A 533 -5.70 8.93 15.24
N GLY A 534 -6.09 8.69 13.98
CA GLY A 534 -5.56 7.57 13.19
C GLY A 534 -4.32 7.94 12.37
N ARG A 535 -3.15 7.37 12.73
CA ARG A 535 -1.87 7.57 12.03
C ARG A 535 -1.20 6.24 11.69
N ILE A 536 -0.20 6.26 10.82
CA ILE A 536 0.82 5.20 10.75
C ILE A 536 2.07 5.62 11.51
N CYS A 537 2.54 4.81 12.45
CA CYS A 537 3.68 5.12 13.30
C CYS A 537 4.86 4.19 12.96
N LEU A 538 6.01 4.76 12.64
CA LEU A 538 7.20 4.10 12.10
C LEU A 538 8.42 4.51 12.92
N TYR A 539 9.17 3.54 13.42
CA TYR A 539 10.32 3.76 14.30
C TYR A 539 11.51 2.92 13.84
N GLY A 540 12.70 3.52 13.74
CA GLY A 540 13.94 2.85 13.37
C GLY A 540 14.28 2.95 11.88
N LYS A 541 14.99 1.96 11.34
CA LYS A 541 15.40 1.92 9.92
C LYS A 541 14.34 1.23 9.06
N ILE A 542 13.33 1.98 8.63
CA ILE A 542 12.22 1.44 7.81
C ILE A 542 12.17 2.12 6.44
N CYS A 543 11.95 1.36 5.38
CA CYS A 543 11.57 1.88 4.07
C CYS A 543 10.11 1.52 3.80
N VAL A 544 9.34 2.52 3.38
CA VAL A 544 7.92 2.40 3.05
C VAL A 544 7.73 2.64 1.55
N ASP A 545 7.15 1.65 0.89
CA ASP A 545 6.73 1.67 -0.50
C ASP A 545 5.23 1.61 -0.64
N ALA A 546 4.66 2.51 -1.45
CA ALA A 546 3.29 2.39 -1.86
C ALA A 546 2.93 3.14 -3.14
N ASN A 547 1.98 2.57 -3.90
CA ASN A 547 1.41 3.23 -5.09
C ASN A 547 0.47 4.38 -4.73
N LYS A 548 -0.07 4.39 -3.50
CA LYS A 548 -0.91 5.48 -3.00
C LYS A 548 -0.71 5.64 -1.50
N MET A 549 -0.38 6.85 -1.06
CA MET A 549 -0.32 7.16 0.37
C MET A 549 -1.07 8.44 0.72
N PHE A 550 -1.74 8.42 1.88
CA PHE A 550 -2.22 9.62 2.58
C PHE A 550 -3.07 10.57 1.73
N THR A 551 -4.20 10.08 1.20
CA THR A 551 -5.19 10.96 0.56
C THR A 551 -5.80 11.89 1.61
N LEU A 552 -5.63 13.20 1.45
CA LEU A 552 -6.31 14.19 2.27
C LEU A 552 -7.82 14.06 2.05
N LYS A 553 -8.56 13.63 3.07
CA LYS A 553 -10.02 13.54 2.98
C LYS A 553 -10.70 14.91 3.08
N ARG A 554 -10.05 15.93 3.65
CA ARG A 554 -10.56 17.30 3.83
C ARG A 554 -9.44 18.34 4.00
N VAL A 555 -9.71 19.61 3.67
CA VAL A 555 -8.79 20.76 3.78
C VAL A 555 -8.50 21.14 5.25
N ASP A 556 -9.44 20.95 6.17
CA ASP A 556 -9.26 21.18 7.61
C ASP A 556 -8.32 20.15 8.28
N ALA A 557 -8.06 19.01 7.62
CA ALA A 557 -7.12 17.98 8.06
C ALA A 557 -5.65 18.26 7.69
N ILE A 558 -5.38 19.31 6.90
CA ILE A 558 -4.05 19.66 6.37
C ILE A 558 -3.03 19.93 7.50
N SER A 559 -3.48 20.31 8.69
CA SER A 559 -2.62 20.62 9.85
C SER A 559 -2.16 19.41 10.68
N LYS A 560 -2.56 18.17 10.33
CA LYS A 560 -2.26 16.97 11.14
C LYS A 560 -1.55 15.91 10.31
N ASN A 561 -0.29 15.62 10.65
CA ASN A 561 0.50 14.59 9.98
C ASN A 561 -0.20 13.23 10.04
N ASN A 562 -0.40 12.61 8.87
CA ASN A 562 -1.01 11.27 8.73
C ASN A 562 -0.07 10.14 9.17
N TYR A 563 1.17 10.47 9.51
CA TYR A 563 2.18 9.53 9.96
C TYR A 563 3.07 10.11 11.08
N VAL A 564 3.75 9.22 11.78
CA VAL A 564 4.86 9.49 12.68
C VAL A 564 6.05 8.68 12.17
N ALA A 565 7.19 9.33 11.98
CA ALA A 565 8.42 8.70 11.52
C ALA A 565 9.57 9.16 12.41
N GLU A 566 10.21 8.23 13.12
CA GLU A 566 11.35 8.51 14.00
C GLU A 566 12.49 7.52 13.69
N GLY A 567 13.72 8.01 13.61
CA GLY A 567 14.87 7.24 13.14
C GLY A 567 15.12 7.39 11.63
N GLU A 568 15.77 6.40 11.02
CA GLU A 568 16.10 6.42 9.58
C GLU A 568 14.93 5.88 8.73
N VAL A 569 13.75 6.47 8.89
CA VAL A 569 12.57 6.13 8.09
C VAL A 569 12.64 6.84 6.73
N THR A 570 12.37 6.10 5.67
CA THR A 570 12.29 6.61 4.30
C THR A 570 10.99 6.19 3.64
N PHE A 571 10.42 7.08 2.84
CA PHE A 571 9.35 6.78 1.90
C PHE A 571 9.91 6.82 0.49
N THR A 572 9.44 5.93 -0.37
CA THR A 572 9.89 5.90 -1.77
C THR A 572 8.82 6.47 -2.69
N THR A 573 9.23 7.20 -3.73
CA THR A 573 8.38 7.45 -4.92
C THR A 573 8.55 6.36 -5.97
N LYS A 574 9.58 5.53 -5.79
CA LYS A 574 9.87 4.37 -6.63
C LYS A 574 8.91 3.25 -6.23
N GLN A 575 8.09 2.75 -7.16
CA GLN A 575 7.53 1.41 -6.99
C GLN A 575 8.68 0.43 -6.84
N PHE A 576 8.50 -0.75 -6.27
CA PHE A 576 9.54 -1.76 -6.24
C PHE A 576 9.39 -2.87 -7.32
N THR A 577 10.09 -2.75 -8.48
CA THR A 577 10.71 -3.81 -9.33
C THR A 577 12.24 -3.67 -9.74
N ALA A 578 13.15 -4.27 -8.96
CA ALA A 578 14.61 -4.67 -9.02
C ALA A 578 15.75 -3.78 -9.55
N PRO A 579 17.01 -3.88 -8.98
CA PRO A 579 17.53 -4.84 -7.99
C PRO A 579 18.02 -4.19 -6.66
N VAL A 580 17.81 -4.92 -5.58
CA VAL A 580 18.31 -4.69 -4.22
C VAL A 580 19.86 -4.64 -4.18
N PRO A 581 20.53 -4.06 -3.17
CA PRO A 581 21.95 -4.32 -2.93
C PRO A 581 22.24 -5.83 -2.80
N ASP A 582 23.42 -6.30 -3.20
CA ASP A 582 23.76 -7.74 -3.22
C ASP A 582 23.57 -8.46 -1.87
N SER A 583 23.56 -7.73 -0.75
CA SER A 583 23.25 -8.26 0.58
C SER A 583 21.79 -8.69 0.77
N TRP A 584 20.89 -8.39 -0.17
CA TRP A 584 19.43 -8.60 -0.06
C TRP A 584 18.89 -9.53 -1.15
N LYS A 585 19.76 -10.16 -1.94
CA LYS A 585 19.42 -10.83 -3.22
C LYS A 585 19.20 -12.34 -3.17
N THR A 586 19.15 -12.97 -2.00
CA THR A 586 18.90 -14.41 -1.96
C THR A 586 17.45 -14.65 -1.55
N PRO A 587 16.49 -14.80 -2.49
CA PRO A 587 15.17 -15.31 -2.13
C PRO A 587 15.35 -16.63 -1.40
N THR A 588 14.83 -16.70 -0.18
CA THR A 588 14.78 -17.93 0.61
C THR A 588 13.34 -18.44 0.59
N THR A 589 13.13 -19.66 1.05
CA THR A 589 11.77 -20.15 1.38
C THR A 589 11.02 -19.20 2.34
N CYS A 590 11.75 -18.42 3.14
CA CYS A 590 11.22 -17.52 4.16
C CYS A 590 10.87 -16.11 3.66
N ARG A 591 11.52 -15.63 2.59
CA ARG A 591 11.32 -14.27 2.06
C ARG A 591 11.41 -14.24 0.52
N PRO A 592 10.40 -13.69 -0.17
CA PRO A 592 10.46 -13.49 -1.62
C PRO A 592 11.45 -12.38 -1.98
N ALA A 593 11.94 -12.38 -3.22
CA ALA A 593 12.69 -11.25 -3.75
C ALA A 593 11.79 -10.00 -3.77
N TYR A 594 12.34 -8.88 -3.30
CA TYR A 594 11.69 -7.57 -3.31
C TYR A 594 12.70 -6.51 -3.75
N ILE A 595 12.31 -5.63 -4.66
CA ILE A 595 13.20 -5.31 -5.76
C ILE A 595 12.76 -3.91 -6.21
N PRO A 596 13.48 -2.76 -6.14
CA PRO A 596 12.97 -1.43 -6.49
C PRO A 596 12.84 -1.09 -8.00
N GLU A 597 11.76 -0.48 -8.51
CA GLU A 597 11.69 0.16 -9.83
C GLU A 597 12.55 1.41 -9.76
N ASN A 598 13.03 1.88 -10.90
CA ASN A 598 13.58 3.23 -10.92
C ASN A 598 12.41 4.21 -10.88
N PRO A 599 12.50 5.30 -10.10
CA PRO A 599 11.53 6.36 -10.25
C PRO A 599 11.72 6.90 -11.66
N ASP A 600 10.61 7.19 -12.34
CA ASP A 600 10.70 8.07 -13.48
C ASP A 600 11.27 9.42 -13.01
N PRO A 601 12.10 10.07 -13.83
CA PRO A 601 12.53 11.42 -13.53
C PRO A 601 11.29 12.31 -13.37
N ASP A 602 11.31 13.19 -12.37
CA ASP A 602 10.22 14.13 -12.16
C ASP A 602 9.90 14.88 -13.47
N PRO A 603 8.61 14.97 -13.87
CA PRO A 603 8.25 15.84 -14.99
C PRO A 603 8.60 17.28 -14.64
N VAL A 604 8.96 18.08 -15.64
CA VAL A 604 9.35 19.48 -15.41
C VAL A 604 8.11 20.36 -15.43
N MET A 605 7.93 21.15 -14.36
CA MET A 605 6.87 22.16 -14.35
C MET A 605 7.28 23.32 -15.25
N TYR A 606 6.35 23.78 -16.10
CA TYR A 606 6.56 24.93 -16.98
C TYR A 606 5.51 26.01 -16.77
N TYR A 607 5.93 27.26 -16.96
CA TYR A 607 5.07 28.42 -17.10
C TYR A 607 5.14 28.88 -18.55
N TYR A 608 3.98 28.94 -19.20
CA TYR A 608 3.84 29.28 -20.61
C TYR A 608 3.48 30.75 -20.74
N TYR A 609 4.26 31.47 -21.52
CA TYR A 609 4.01 32.86 -21.89
C TYR A 609 3.59 32.86 -23.36
N ALA A 610 2.33 33.19 -23.59
CA ALA A 610 1.67 33.08 -24.87
C ALA A 610 1.24 34.47 -25.32
N PHE A 611 1.86 34.96 -26.40
CA PHE A 611 1.77 36.35 -26.85
C PHE A 611 0.89 36.46 -28.09
N GLU A 612 0.24 37.60 -28.21
CA GLU A 612 -0.37 38.13 -29.43
C GLU A 612 0.54 39.24 -29.99
N ASP A 613 0.73 39.29 -31.30
CA ASP A 613 1.62 40.22 -31.98
C ASP A 613 0.91 41.45 -32.55
N LEU A 614 -0.44 41.47 -32.52
CA LEU A 614 -1.32 42.51 -33.09
C LEU A 614 -1.24 42.67 -34.62
N GLY A 615 -0.72 41.68 -35.34
CA GLY A 615 -0.74 41.57 -36.79
C GLY A 615 -2.13 41.26 -37.34
N THR A 616 -2.84 40.37 -36.67
CA THR A 616 -4.30 40.18 -36.77
C THR A 616 -4.92 40.61 -35.44
N THR A 617 -6.10 41.24 -35.46
CA THR A 617 -6.69 41.85 -34.25
C THR A 617 -7.91 41.11 -33.71
N ASN A 618 -8.29 39.95 -34.27
CA ASN A 618 -9.56 39.30 -33.95
C ASN A 618 -9.55 37.76 -33.80
N ASP A 619 -8.42 37.08 -34.01
CA ASP A 619 -8.27 35.62 -33.92
C ASP A 619 -8.00 35.12 -32.50
N PHE A 620 -7.23 35.80 -31.65
CA PHE A 620 -7.01 35.48 -30.23
C PHE A 620 -6.72 34.00 -29.93
N ASP A 621 -5.77 33.40 -30.64
CA ASP A 621 -5.32 32.02 -30.42
C ASP A 621 -4.13 31.93 -29.44
N PHE A 622 -3.52 33.07 -29.13
CA PHE A 622 -2.35 33.28 -28.26
C PHE A 622 -1.15 32.43 -28.66
N ASN A 623 -0.98 32.15 -29.96
CA ASN A 623 0.11 31.31 -30.44
C ASN A 623 1.16 32.04 -31.29
N ASP A 624 1.00 33.36 -31.50
CA ASP A 624 1.94 34.15 -32.32
C ASP A 624 3.39 33.97 -31.89
N VAL A 625 3.60 34.00 -30.57
CA VAL A 625 4.80 33.47 -29.93
C VAL A 625 4.39 32.75 -28.65
N VAL A 626 4.82 31.50 -28.50
CA VAL A 626 4.72 30.79 -27.22
C VAL A 626 6.11 30.45 -26.75
N ILE A 627 6.44 30.87 -25.53
CA ILE A 627 7.63 30.38 -24.82
C ILE A 627 7.20 29.63 -23.57
N ARG A 628 8.00 28.64 -23.18
CA ARG A 628 7.88 28.00 -21.86
C ARG A 628 9.13 28.25 -21.03
N VAL A 629 8.91 28.41 -19.74
CA VAL A 629 9.94 28.66 -18.74
C VAL A 629 9.83 27.58 -17.68
N SER A 630 10.89 26.81 -17.46
CA SER A 630 10.87 25.79 -16.41
C SER A 630 10.75 26.43 -15.04
N ALA A 631 10.14 25.74 -14.08
CA ALA A 631 10.29 26.10 -12.68
C ALA A 631 11.79 26.15 -12.29
N PRO A 632 12.17 27.03 -11.35
CA PRO A 632 13.58 27.20 -11.00
C PRO A 632 14.10 25.95 -10.29
N ILE A 633 15.16 25.37 -10.85
CA ILE A 633 15.92 24.26 -10.26
C ILE A 633 17.22 24.86 -9.72
N ASN A 634 17.38 24.90 -8.40
CA ASN A 634 18.53 25.54 -7.76
C ASN A 634 18.79 27.00 -8.24
N GLY A 635 17.71 27.73 -8.55
CA GLY A 635 17.76 29.14 -8.96
C GLY A 635 17.88 29.39 -10.48
N THR A 636 17.99 28.35 -11.31
CA THR A 636 18.10 28.49 -12.77
C THR A 636 16.84 27.96 -13.46
N SER A 637 16.36 28.69 -14.48
CA SER A 637 15.24 28.29 -15.33
C SER A 637 15.67 28.22 -16.79
N THR A 638 15.17 27.22 -17.52
CA THR A 638 15.40 27.10 -18.98
C THR A 638 14.24 27.75 -19.73
N VAL A 639 14.58 28.53 -20.76
CA VAL A 639 13.60 29.18 -21.63
C VAL A 639 13.62 28.49 -23.00
N GLN A 640 12.45 28.08 -23.47
CA GLN A 640 12.30 27.44 -24.77
C GLN A 640 11.21 28.10 -25.59
N LEU A 641 11.49 28.33 -26.86
CA LEU A 641 10.53 28.76 -27.87
C LEU A 641 9.76 27.54 -28.36
N MET A 642 8.44 27.65 -28.33
CA MET A 642 7.49 26.57 -28.55
C MET A 642 6.73 26.75 -29.86
N CYS A 643 6.39 27.99 -30.19
CA CYS A 643 5.54 28.36 -31.31
C CYS A 643 5.99 29.70 -31.90
N ALA A 644 5.82 29.83 -33.21
CA ALA A 644 5.92 31.08 -33.96
C ALA A 644 4.77 31.11 -34.99
N GLY A 645 3.62 31.64 -34.58
CA GLY A 645 2.42 31.80 -35.43
C GLY A 645 2.31 33.19 -36.06
N GLY A 646 2.98 34.19 -35.49
CA GLY A 646 2.89 35.55 -36.00
C GLY A 646 3.62 35.69 -37.33
N THR A 647 3.09 36.47 -38.26
CA THR A 647 3.74 36.66 -39.58
C THR A 647 4.68 37.88 -39.65
N MET A 648 4.95 38.51 -38.51
CA MET A 648 5.87 39.64 -38.38
C MET A 648 7.26 39.18 -37.94
N SER A 649 8.28 40.01 -38.22
CA SER A 649 9.62 39.76 -37.70
C SER A 649 9.62 40.01 -36.19
N THR A 650 9.73 38.94 -35.40
CA THR A 650 9.48 39.01 -33.94
C THR A 650 10.70 38.61 -33.12
N LYS A 651 11.06 39.49 -32.18
CA LYS A 651 12.16 39.34 -31.22
C LYS A 651 11.61 38.97 -29.85
N VAL A 652 12.31 38.10 -29.10
CA VAL A 652 11.98 37.78 -27.69
C VAL A 652 12.98 38.44 -26.73
N THR A 653 12.48 39.08 -25.68
CA THR A 653 13.27 39.75 -24.63
C THR A 653 12.98 39.23 -23.23
N TYR A 654 13.96 39.36 -22.35
CA TYR A 654 13.82 39.25 -20.90
C TYR A 654 14.38 40.52 -20.26
N GLY A 655 13.49 41.41 -19.81
CA GLY A 655 13.83 42.81 -19.53
C GLY A 655 14.50 43.46 -20.74
N GLU A 656 15.66 44.08 -20.54
CA GLU A 656 16.44 44.69 -21.63
C GLU A 656 17.24 43.69 -22.46
N THR A 657 17.32 42.42 -22.04
CA THR A 657 18.14 41.40 -22.70
C THR A 657 17.41 40.78 -23.89
N ILE A 658 18.10 40.67 -25.03
CA ILE A 658 17.61 39.97 -26.21
C ILE A 658 17.90 38.47 -26.06
N LEU A 659 16.87 37.65 -25.94
CA LEU A 659 17.01 36.19 -25.89
C LEU A 659 16.95 35.56 -27.29
N CYS A 660 16.11 36.12 -28.16
CA CYS A 660 15.98 35.69 -29.54
C CYS A 660 15.87 36.91 -30.45
N LYS A 661 16.66 36.96 -31.53
CA LYS A 661 16.63 38.06 -32.49
C LYS A 661 15.48 37.96 -33.48
N GLU A 662 15.12 36.73 -33.89
CA GLU A 662 14.00 36.45 -34.78
C GLU A 662 13.53 35.00 -34.55
N VAL A 663 12.23 34.80 -34.29
CA VAL A 663 11.65 33.53 -33.84
C VAL A 663 11.62 32.44 -34.93
N HIS A 664 11.38 32.77 -36.21
CA HIS A 664 11.36 31.78 -37.29
C HIS A 664 12.77 31.25 -37.59
N ALA A 665 13.76 32.14 -37.62
CA ALA A 665 15.17 31.82 -37.78
C ALA A 665 15.67 30.94 -36.64
N ALA A 666 15.15 31.11 -35.41
CA ALA A 666 15.46 30.21 -34.30
C ALA A 666 14.98 28.77 -34.56
N PHE A 667 13.86 28.58 -35.26
CA PHE A 667 13.39 27.29 -35.76
C PHE A 667 14.08 26.81 -37.05
N GLY A 668 15.07 27.57 -37.54
CA GLY A 668 15.78 27.30 -38.79
C GLY A 668 14.93 27.52 -40.03
N VAL A 669 14.00 28.47 -39.98
CA VAL A 669 13.10 28.82 -41.09
C VAL A 669 13.38 30.26 -41.53
N ASP A 670 13.66 30.44 -42.82
CA ASP A 670 14.01 31.76 -43.39
C ASP A 670 12.77 32.61 -43.74
N ASN A 671 11.62 31.97 -43.92
CA ASN A 671 10.38 32.64 -44.30
C ASN A 671 9.53 32.96 -43.05
N ILE A 672 9.43 34.24 -42.70
CA ILE A 672 8.63 34.74 -41.56
C ILE A 672 7.11 34.60 -41.75
N LYS A 673 6.65 34.02 -42.86
CA LYS A 673 5.24 33.73 -43.14
C LYS A 673 4.87 32.28 -42.86
N ASP A 674 5.84 31.44 -42.49
CA ASP A 674 5.62 30.04 -42.19
C ASP A 674 5.17 29.89 -40.72
N MET A 675 3.95 29.42 -40.50
CA MET A 675 3.46 29.18 -39.14
C MET A 675 4.08 27.92 -38.55
N ILE A 676 4.74 28.06 -37.39
CA ILE A 676 5.49 26.97 -36.75
C ILE A 676 4.80 26.53 -35.46
N ASN A 677 4.43 25.24 -35.40
CA ASN A 677 3.81 24.60 -34.24
C ASN A 677 2.42 25.16 -33.84
N THR A 678 1.69 25.73 -34.80
CA THR A 678 0.32 26.26 -34.61
C THR A 678 -0.77 25.24 -35.00
N GLY A 679 -0.40 23.98 -35.25
CA GLY A 679 -1.29 22.88 -35.60
C GLY A 679 -1.81 22.09 -34.39
N ALA A 680 -2.38 20.90 -34.61
CA ALA A 680 -2.89 20.00 -33.56
C ALA A 680 -1.77 19.27 -32.79
N GLY A 681 -0.69 19.99 -32.46
CA GLY A 681 0.56 19.45 -31.94
C GLY A 681 1.78 20.21 -32.46
N PRO A 682 2.91 20.18 -31.74
CA PRO A 682 4.17 20.67 -32.27
C PRO A 682 4.69 19.75 -33.39
N GLU A 683 5.02 20.33 -34.54
CA GLU A 683 5.59 19.62 -35.70
C GLU A 683 7.12 19.76 -35.77
N LYS A 684 7.67 20.82 -35.16
CA LYS A 684 9.11 21.07 -34.97
C LYS A 684 9.48 21.02 -33.50
N THR A 685 10.70 20.54 -33.22
CA THR A 685 11.29 20.52 -31.88
C THR A 685 11.39 21.92 -31.30
N PHE A 686 11.10 22.05 -30.01
CA PHE A 686 11.24 23.31 -29.28
C PHE A 686 12.69 23.78 -29.23
N VAL A 687 12.89 25.09 -29.35
CA VAL A 687 14.22 25.69 -29.45
C VAL A 687 14.60 26.29 -28.10
N THR A 688 15.69 25.83 -27.49
CA THR A 688 16.21 26.43 -26.27
C THR A 688 16.82 27.79 -26.57
N LEU A 689 16.23 28.86 -26.03
CA LEU A 689 16.74 30.23 -26.18
C LEU A 689 17.86 30.55 -25.18
N GLY A 690 17.90 29.80 -24.07
CA GLY A 690 18.95 29.90 -23.05
C GLY A 690 18.44 29.61 -21.65
N THR A 691 19.23 30.00 -20.66
CA THR A 691 18.88 29.92 -19.24
C THR A 691 18.79 31.31 -18.64
N ILE A 692 17.84 31.51 -17.74
CA ILE A 692 17.73 32.72 -16.92
C ILE A 692 17.92 32.36 -15.45
N ASN A 693 18.34 33.36 -14.66
CA ASN A 693 18.36 33.29 -13.21
C ASN A 693 17.32 34.29 -12.69
N PRO A 694 16.05 33.86 -12.49
CA PRO A 694 15.05 34.71 -11.85
C PRO A 694 15.59 35.21 -10.51
N PRO A 695 15.33 36.47 -10.12
CA PRO A 695 15.67 36.94 -8.78
C PRO A 695 15.08 36.00 -7.72
N ALA A 696 15.74 35.89 -6.57
CA ALA A 696 15.21 35.11 -5.46
C ALA A 696 13.79 35.59 -5.12
N ASN A 697 12.90 34.65 -4.80
CA ASN A 697 11.52 34.92 -4.40
C ASN A 697 10.63 35.55 -5.48
N THR A 698 10.96 35.36 -6.76
CA THR A 698 10.16 35.88 -7.88
C THR A 698 8.91 35.05 -8.13
N ASP A 699 7.81 35.74 -8.44
CA ASP A 699 6.61 35.14 -9.05
C ASP A 699 6.91 34.79 -10.51
N MET A 700 6.97 33.49 -10.80
CA MET A 700 7.27 32.95 -12.11
C MET A 700 6.21 33.26 -13.15
N SER A 701 5.05 33.81 -12.77
CA SER A 701 4.07 34.33 -13.71
C SER A 701 4.29 35.79 -14.10
N ARG A 702 5.16 36.49 -13.37
CA ARG A 702 5.42 37.93 -13.52
C ARG A 702 6.81 38.26 -14.03
N LEU A 703 7.51 37.27 -14.60
CA LEU A 703 8.81 37.51 -15.22
C LEU A 703 8.68 38.51 -16.38
N PRO A 704 9.67 39.41 -16.57
CA PRO A 704 9.62 40.51 -17.53
C PRO A 704 9.92 40.03 -18.96
N PHE A 705 9.23 38.98 -19.41
CA PHE A 705 9.27 38.58 -20.81
C PHE A 705 8.46 39.55 -21.67
N GLY A 706 8.94 39.73 -22.88
CA GLY A 706 8.23 40.51 -23.89
C GLY A 706 8.63 40.11 -25.30
N ILE A 707 7.83 40.58 -26.26
CA ILE A 707 8.13 40.50 -27.67
C ILE A 707 8.20 41.90 -28.29
N THR A 708 9.04 42.04 -29.31
CA THR A 708 9.07 43.22 -30.17
C THR A 708 8.92 42.78 -31.62
N CYS A 709 7.85 43.24 -32.26
CA CYS A 709 7.48 42.81 -33.60
C CYS A 709 7.67 43.98 -34.57
N GLN A 710 8.25 43.70 -35.74
CA GLN A 710 8.41 44.69 -36.80
C GLN A 710 7.48 44.37 -37.98
N GLY A 711 6.52 45.25 -38.23
CA GLY A 711 5.55 45.13 -39.33
C GLY A 711 6.08 45.64 -40.68
N ASN A 712 5.27 45.46 -41.74
CA ASN A 712 5.65 45.72 -43.14
C ASN A 712 6.01 47.19 -43.47
N GLU A 713 5.65 48.15 -42.61
CA GLU A 713 5.91 49.60 -42.80
C GLU A 713 6.94 50.17 -41.79
N GLY A 714 7.75 49.32 -41.15
CA GLY A 714 8.70 49.75 -40.12
C GLY A 714 8.05 50.04 -38.75
N GLN A 715 6.77 49.68 -38.59
CA GLN A 715 6.01 49.73 -37.34
C GLN A 715 6.63 48.80 -36.31
N VAL A 716 6.70 49.23 -35.05
CA VAL A 716 7.23 48.45 -33.93
C VAL A 716 6.14 48.25 -32.90
N ILE A 717 5.75 47.00 -32.67
CA ILE A 717 4.79 46.62 -31.63
C ILE A 717 5.57 46.01 -30.47
N ARG A 718 5.27 46.44 -29.25
CA ARG A 718 5.85 45.88 -28.02
C ARG A 718 4.77 45.32 -27.12
N VAL A 719 4.94 44.05 -26.76
CA VAL A 719 4.10 43.38 -25.77
C VAL A 719 5.01 42.94 -24.63
N GLU A 720 4.68 43.37 -23.42
CA GLU A 720 5.46 43.10 -22.22
C GLU A 720 4.53 42.62 -21.10
N ASN A 721 5.06 41.75 -20.24
CA ASN A 721 4.36 41.35 -19.02
C ASN A 721 4.36 42.51 -18.01
N SER A 722 3.33 43.35 -18.07
CA SER A 722 3.19 44.55 -17.24
C SER A 722 1.89 44.56 -16.44
N VAL A 723 1.97 45.04 -15.20
CA VAL A 723 0.81 45.26 -14.31
C VAL A 723 -0.18 46.29 -14.85
N GLU A 724 0.24 47.13 -15.79
CA GLU A 724 -0.61 48.13 -16.45
C GLU A 724 -1.67 47.51 -17.38
N ASN A 725 -1.53 46.21 -17.66
CA ASN A 725 -2.45 45.41 -18.47
C ASN A 725 -3.55 44.71 -17.63
N HIS A 726 -3.53 44.86 -16.30
CA HIS A 726 -4.59 44.30 -15.44
C HIS A 726 -5.96 44.91 -15.76
N GLY A 727 -6.98 44.06 -15.83
CA GLY A 727 -8.36 44.47 -16.12
C GLY A 727 -8.61 44.97 -17.55
N LYS A 728 -7.67 44.76 -18.47
CA LYS A 728 -7.78 45.09 -19.91
C LYS A 728 -7.75 43.82 -20.76
N ALA A 729 -8.00 43.93 -22.07
CA ALA A 729 -7.83 42.78 -22.97
C ALA A 729 -6.34 42.34 -22.99
N PRO A 730 -6.04 41.05 -22.91
CA PRO A 730 -4.66 40.56 -22.86
C PRO A 730 -4.03 40.50 -24.25
N LEU A 731 -2.78 40.95 -24.35
CA LEU A 731 -1.87 40.60 -25.44
C LEU A 731 -0.84 39.54 -25.02
N LEU A 732 -0.90 39.14 -23.75
CA LEU A 732 -0.10 38.09 -23.16
C LEU A 732 -0.96 37.38 -22.13
N ILE A 733 -0.98 36.05 -22.19
CA ILE A 733 -1.49 35.21 -21.12
C ILE A 733 -0.37 34.36 -20.53
N VAL A 734 -0.48 34.07 -19.24
CA VAL A 734 0.45 33.18 -18.54
C VAL A 734 -0.28 31.94 -18.04
N VAL A 735 0.13 30.79 -18.57
CA VAL A 735 -0.55 29.52 -18.32
C VAL A 735 0.38 28.56 -17.58
N ASN A 736 -0.11 27.93 -16.52
CA ASN A 736 0.61 26.85 -15.86
C ASN A 736 0.58 25.58 -16.70
N GLY A 737 1.65 24.79 -16.64
CA GLY A 737 1.59 23.41 -17.08
C GLY A 737 0.59 22.58 -16.27
N TYR A 738 0.09 21.48 -16.84
CA TYR A 738 -0.77 20.54 -16.12
C TYR A 738 -0.10 20.12 -14.81
N PRO A 739 -0.83 20.14 -13.68
CA PRO A 739 -0.23 19.91 -12.37
C PRO A 739 0.16 18.45 -12.12
N SER A 740 -0.48 17.49 -12.78
CA SER A 740 -0.25 16.04 -12.55
C SER A 740 -0.77 15.16 -13.71
N GLY A 741 -0.39 13.88 -13.69
CA GLY A 741 -0.80 12.86 -14.66
C GLY A 741 0.10 12.80 -15.90
N ASP A 742 -0.34 12.10 -16.95
CA ASP A 742 0.44 11.88 -18.19
C ASP A 742 0.79 13.19 -18.94
N ASN A 743 0.09 14.26 -18.60
CA ASN A 743 0.30 15.59 -19.15
C ASN A 743 1.10 16.52 -18.23
N ALA A 744 1.57 16.06 -17.06
CA ALA A 744 2.28 16.89 -16.09
C ALA A 744 3.34 17.80 -16.74
N GLY A 745 3.25 19.11 -16.50
CA GLY A 745 4.11 20.13 -17.06
C GLY A 745 3.71 20.66 -18.45
N LYS A 746 2.74 20.07 -19.16
CA LYS A 746 2.35 20.45 -20.53
C LYS A 746 1.27 21.56 -20.54
N TRP A 747 1.07 22.26 -21.65
CA TRP A 747 -0.15 23.07 -21.91
C TRP A 747 -0.45 23.03 -23.41
N PHE A 748 -1.71 22.94 -23.80
CA PHE A 748 -2.09 22.82 -25.21
C PHE A 748 -2.61 24.18 -25.71
N TRP A 749 -1.82 24.94 -26.46
CA TRP A 749 -2.27 26.21 -27.03
C TRP A 749 -3.23 26.00 -28.20
N SER A 750 -4.00 27.03 -28.54
CA SER A 750 -4.98 26.97 -29.63
C SER A 750 -4.28 26.93 -30.98
N ARG A 751 -4.93 26.32 -31.97
CA ARG A 751 -4.42 26.31 -33.35
C ARG A 751 -4.53 27.69 -33.99
N GLU A 752 -3.74 27.91 -35.04
CA GLU A 752 -3.77 29.14 -35.83
C GLU A 752 -5.20 29.52 -36.25
N PHE A 753 -5.56 30.79 -36.08
CA PHE A 753 -6.88 31.36 -36.39
C PHE A 753 -8.05 30.76 -35.60
N ILE A 754 -7.77 29.94 -34.59
CA ILE A 754 -8.78 29.34 -33.72
C ILE A 754 -8.76 30.06 -32.39
N ASN A 755 -9.76 30.93 -32.20
CA ASN A 755 -9.96 31.66 -30.95
C ASN A 755 -9.91 30.74 -29.72
N ILE A 756 -9.21 31.18 -28.68
CA ILE A 756 -8.98 30.43 -27.44
C ILE A 756 -10.25 29.90 -26.80
N VAL A 757 -11.39 30.58 -26.95
CA VAL A 757 -12.67 30.10 -26.39
C VAL A 757 -13.21 28.85 -27.09
N ASN A 758 -12.73 28.51 -28.28
CA ASN A 758 -13.17 27.31 -29.00
C ASN A 758 -12.63 26.03 -28.34
N PRO A 759 -11.31 25.85 -28.13
CA PRO A 759 -10.80 24.72 -27.34
C PRO A 759 -11.00 24.91 -25.83
N TYR A 760 -11.19 26.14 -25.36
CA TYR A 760 -11.33 26.47 -23.94
C TYR A 760 -12.57 27.35 -23.67
N GLU A 761 -13.75 26.74 -23.76
CA GLU A 761 -15.07 27.39 -23.61
C GLU A 761 -15.23 28.24 -22.34
N GLN A 762 -14.45 27.98 -21.29
CA GLN A 762 -14.52 28.68 -20.00
C GLN A 762 -13.60 29.92 -19.90
N PHE A 763 -12.76 30.18 -20.89
CA PHE A 763 -11.77 31.26 -20.84
C PHE A 763 -12.43 32.66 -20.69
N GLY A 764 -13.46 32.97 -21.48
CA GLY A 764 -14.18 34.24 -21.40
C GLY A 764 -14.87 34.45 -20.03
N ALA A 765 -15.49 33.40 -19.49
CA ALA A 765 -16.11 33.44 -18.17
C ALA A 765 -15.10 33.68 -17.03
N TRP A 766 -13.89 33.12 -17.14
CA TRP A 766 -12.78 33.43 -16.23
C TRP A 766 -12.32 34.89 -16.39
N GLY A 767 -12.25 35.40 -17.62
CA GLY A 767 -11.97 36.82 -17.89
C GLY A 767 -12.95 37.76 -17.19
N ALA A 768 -14.23 37.40 -17.14
CA ALA A 768 -15.29 38.19 -16.51
C ALA A 768 -15.34 38.06 -14.98
N ASN A 769 -14.78 36.99 -14.42
CA ASN A 769 -14.67 36.76 -12.98
C ASN A 769 -13.43 35.93 -12.66
N VAL A 770 -12.39 36.61 -12.15
CA VAL A 770 -11.08 36.01 -11.86
C VAL A 770 -11.15 34.90 -10.80
N GLN A 771 -12.19 34.88 -9.98
CA GLN A 771 -12.42 33.86 -8.94
C GLN A 771 -13.11 32.59 -9.48
N SER A 772 -13.57 32.59 -10.73
CA SER A 772 -14.27 31.46 -11.35
C SER A 772 -13.40 30.76 -12.40
N ASN A 773 -13.59 29.46 -12.64
CA ASN A 773 -12.97 28.73 -13.76
C ASN A 773 -11.43 28.87 -13.88
N ALA A 774 -10.70 29.07 -12.78
CA ALA A 774 -9.25 29.28 -12.77
C ALA A 774 -8.43 28.12 -13.36
N ASN A 775 -9.07 26.97 -13.59
CA ASN A 775 -8.51 25.74 -14.15
C ASN A 775 -8.95 25.48 -15.61
N TRP A 776 -9.47 26.48 -16.32
CA TRP A 776 -9.95 26.35 -17.71
C TRP A 776 -8.93 25.65 -18.63
N TYR A 777 -7.64 25.92 -18.42
CA TYR A 777 -6.52 25.44 -19.24
C TYR A 777 -6.32 23.92 -19.19
N LEU A 778 -6.92 23.23 -18.20
CA LEU A 778 -6.88 21.78 -18.06
C LEU A 778 -7.89 21.04 -18.94
N ASN A 779 -8.80 21.76 -19.60
CA ASN A 779 -9.97 21.19 -20.27
C ASN A 779 -9.98 21.45 -21.78
N TYR A 780 -8.86 21.20 -22.47
CA TYR A 780 -8.76 21.39 -23.92
C TYR A 780 -9.75 20.49 -24.67
N LYS A 781 -10.65 21.09 -25.46
CA LYS A 781 -11.66 20.39 -26.25
C LYS A 781 -11.90 21.09 -27.58
N GLU A 782 -11.05 20.81 -28.56
CA GLU A 782 -11.31 21.29 -29.92
C GLU A 782 -12.14 20.28 -30.72
N LYS A 783 -13.08 20.77 -31.53
CA LYS A 783 -13.86 19.97 -32.48
C LYS A 783 -13.51 20.37 -33.91
N ASP A 784 -13.46 19.40 -34.81
CA ASP A 784 -13.39 19.67 -36.24
C ASP A 784 -14.73 20.19 -36.78
N LYS A 785 -14.75 20.54 -38.07
CA LYS A 785 -15.93 21.03 -38.79
C LYS A 785 -17.12 20.06 -38.78
N ASP A 786 -16.88 18.78 -38.50
CA ASP A 786 -17.90 17.72 -38.44
C ASP A 786 -18.33 17.45 -36.99
N GLY A 787 -17.84 18.24 -36.02
CA GLY A 787 -18.17 18.15 -34.60
C GLY A 787 -17.39 17.07 -33.85
N LYS A 788 -16.39 16.43 -34.47
CA LYS A 788 -15.58 15.38 -33.85
C LYS A 788 -14.39 15.99 -33.09
N LEU A 789 -14.10 15.45 -31.91
CA LEU A 789 -12.96 15.91 -31.10
C LEU A 789 -11.63 15.71 -31.85
N ILE A 790 -10.84 16.78 -31.92
CA ILE A 790 -9.47 16.77 -32.38
C ILE A 790 -8.59 16.32 -31.21
N LEU A 791 -7.78 15.29 -31.44
CA LEU A 791 -6.82 14.79 -30.46
C LEU A 791 -5.50 15.53 -30.65
N TYR A 792 -5.19 16.44 -29.72
CA TYR A 792 -3.90 17.11 -29.68
C TYR A 792 -2.80 16.11 -29.28
N LYS A 793 -1.65 16.16 -29.96
CA LYS A 793 -0.49 15.29 -29.67
C LYS A 793 0.65 16.14 -29.12
N TRP A 794 1.34 15.64 -28.09
CA TRP A 794 2.51 16.25 -27.47
C TRP A 794 3.70 15.30 -27.51
#